data_AF-A0A9C8ZKJ3-F1
#
_entry.id   AF-A0A9C8ZKJ3-F1
#
_cell.length_a   1.000
_cell.length_b   1.000
_cell.length_c   1.000
_cell.angle_alpha   90.00
_cell.angle_beta   90.00
_cell.angle_gamma   90.00
#
_symmetry.space_group_name_H-M   'P 1'
#
loop_
_entity.id
_entity.type
_entity.pdbx_description
1 polymer ?
#
loop_
_entity_poly.entity_id
_entity_poly.type
_entity_poly.pdbx_seq_one_letter_code
_entity_poly.pdbx_strand_id
1 'polypeptide(L)'
;EFEAERQRLMAAEGYKACIGNFATGTPSISDSEDDTERPDLWPEFYPALEVAHELGNILGLHEYGGLWMDLWYGPNQSAALRSGNRVPFPEEHYEGWLFARYRKVWRRHIEPNGWTNIRIALTEFGLDMAGTVDTDVLAGYPTGSWRTCDRAWRELDNRPDTEQYYVEQLQWCDRQMQKDRYLIGCTIFTWGTMGELWRDFDIEGPVADMLVDYIAHTRGEPDDDVIIADTDTSEISIETPALAPGEKMTITSNRGGSLSIRKGPGSHFESVASILIGDPLTVLGDHEEASRKIGKSGEWIPVMTREGLRGWVSALFVQPATVVHPGEGGSVVVTPSTTTGELWLRTTATSGLRVRSGSGVQHPMIGSIMPGDQVKALGSADDVRARLGKSGQWIQVELPNGVVGWASALFLEEVPEYVESPVGHALIGLHGPADPGMWPWDEAAYEAIEQARVEAVKILAAGDVGSGLVEELHRRGVSFILARLFAKFSEPRTPQEFVDEVAPATGRLYEAGVRYFEVHNEPNLHHPDSPEGMGVAWQTGKEFGEFFLKAVDLLRERFPGGRFGWPGVSPGPELTPTPANPIRRYDSARFEREAAFAMQQADFICMHTYWGADGSTVMDAVKKVEAYCDRFPDKAIFVSEFSNSHRHIAKDVKGLEYVQFYRELRKLPPNLGGSFAYVLSSSSGFEAETWKGSPIPKRVGER
;
A
#
# COMPACT_ATOMS: atom_id res chain seq x y z
N GLU A 1 27.68 -10.03 13.41
CA GLU A 1 28.16 -10.57 12.10
C GLU A 1 27.15 -10.42 10.97
N PHE A 2 25.93 -10.99 11.08
CA PHE A 2 24.87 -10.83 10.06
C PHE A 2 24.69 -9.38 9.59
N GLU A 3 24.56 -8.45 10.55
CA GLU A 3 24.30 -7.05 10.24
C GLU A 3 25.49 -6.35 9.58
N ALA A 4 26.71 -6.75 9.91
CA ALA A 4 27.92 -6.23 9.27
C ALA A 4 27.94 -6.64 7.78
N GLU A 5 27.59 -7.89 7.48
CA GLU A 5 27.57 -8.38 6.09
C GLU A 5 26.41 -7.79 5.28
N ARG A 6 25.21 -7.69 5.88
CA ARG A 6 24.06 -7.05 5.23
C ARG A 6 24.39 -5.62 4.78
N GLN A 7 25.08 -4.85 5.62
CA GLN A 7 25.52 -3.50 5.29
C GLN A 7 26.48 -3.45 4.09
N ARG A 8 27.45 -4.37 4.02
CA ARG A 8 28.39 -4.44 2.89
C ARG A 8 27.70 -4.77 1.58
N LEU A 9 26.76 -5.74 1.61
CA LEU A 9 25.96 -6.09 0.44
C LEU A 9 25.07 -4.93 -0.01
N MET A 10 24.44 -4.21 0.92
CA MET A 10 23.66 -3.01 0.59
C MET A 10 24.52 -1.89 0.00
N ALA A 11 25.72 -1.68 0.54
CA ALA A 11 26.65 -0.69 0.03
C ALA A 11 27.19 -1.04 -1.37
N ALA A 12 27.37 -2.33 -1.67
CA ALA A 12 27.75 -2.79 -3.02
C ALA A 12 26.70 -2.40 -4.08
N GLU A 13 25.43 -2.33 -3.68
CA GLU A 13 24.32 -1.87 -4.53
C GLU A 13 24.07 -0.34 -4.42
N GLY A 14 24.95 0.40 -3.73
CA GLY A 14 24.87 1.86 -3.60
C GLY A 14 23.91 2.38 -2.52
N TYR A 15 23.37 1.53 -1.66
CA TYR A 15 22.48 1.93 -0.56
C TYR A 15 23.24 2.26 0.74
N LYS A 16 22.62 3.08 1.59
CA LYS A 16 22.98 3.24 3.00
C LYS A 16 22.03 2.42 3.88
N ALA A 17 22.55 1.89 4.97
CA ALA A 17 21.77 1.09 5.92
C ALA A 17 21.43 1.89 7.19
N CYS A 18 20.25 1.61 7.73
CA CYS A 18 19.93 1.85 9.14
C CYS A 18 20.05 0.51 9.87
N ILE A 19 20.85 0.45 10.93
CA ILE A 19 21.13 -0.79 11.67
C ILE A 19 20.62 -0.72 13.10
N GLY A 20 20.42 -1.86 13.75
CA GLY A 20 20.26 -1.92 15.21
C GLY A 20 18.96 -1.36 15.78
N ASN A 21 17.85 -1.39 15.02
CA ASN A 21 16.48 -1.04 15.46
C ASN A 21 15.97 -1.91 16.63
N PHE A 22 16.62 -1.79 17.79
CA PHE A 22 16.35 -2.57 18.98
C PHE A 22 15.17 -1.99 19.73
N ALA A 23 14.35 -2.86 20.32
CA ALA A 23 13.29 -2.47 21.22
C ALA A 23 13.84 -1.67 22.41
N THR A 24 13.04 -0.76 22.95
CA THR A 24 13.44 0.07 24.08
C THR A 24 13.98 -0.76 25.24
N GLY A 25 15.13 -0.34 25.78
CA GLY A 25 15.84 -1.06 26.85
C GLY A 25 16.82 -2.13 26.38
N THR A 26 16.84 -2.48 25.09
CA THR A 26 17.74 -3.49 24.51
C THR A 26 18.75 -2.89 23.52
N PRO A 27 19.93 -3.51 23.33
CA PRO A 27 20.59 -4.49 24.20
C PRO A 27 20.87 -3.86 25.57
N SER A 28 20.98 -4.65 26.64
CA SER A 28 21.20 -4.14 27.99
C SER A 28 22.52 -3.34 28.08
N ILE A 29 22.53 -2.34 28.96
CA ILE A 29 23.70 -1.50 29.27
C ILE A 29 23.89 -1.58 30.79
N SER A 30 25.12 -1.78 31.27
CA SER A 30 25.39 -1.82 32.71
C SER A 30 25.37 -0.41 33.32
N ASP A 31 24.98 -0.27 34.60
CA ASP A 31 25.00 1.04 35.27
C ASP A 31 26.42 1.49 35.63
N SER A 32 27.30 0.53 35.93
CA SER A 32 28.71 0.70 36.25
C SER A 32 29.49 -0.55 35.84
N GLU A 33 30.83 -0.49 35.94
CA GLU A 33 31.71 -1.66 35.70
C GLU A 33 31.46 -2.80 36.71
N ASP A 34 30.86 -2.50 37.87
CA ASP A 34 30.56 -3.46 38.94
C ASP A 34 29.11 -3.97 38.93
N ASP A 35 28.27 -3.54 37.97
CA ASP A 35 26.89 -4.02 37.85
C ASP A 35 26.86 -5.43 37.26
N THR A 36 26.78 -6.42 38.16
CA THR A 36 26.74 -7.85 37.82
C THR A 36 25.34 -8.37 37.47
N GLU A 37 24.30 -7.57 37.69
CA GLU A 37 22.91 -7.97 37.46
C GLU A 37 22.44 -7.65 36.03
N ARG A 38 23.03 -6.63 35.39
CA ARG A 38 22.73 -6.22 34.01
C ARG A 38 24.00 -6.19 33.15
N PRO A 39 24.35 -7.30 32.48
CA PRO A 39 25.52 -7.33 31.63
C PRO A 39 25.36 -6.35 30.45
N ASP A 40 26.44 -5.66 30.10
CA ASP A 40 26.47 -4.82 28.92
C ASP A 40 26.59 -5.69 27.66
N LEU A 41 25.60 -5.61 26.77
CA LEU A 41 25.51 -6.42 25.57
C LEU A 41 25.83 -5.64 24.29
N TRP A 42 26.14 -4.35 24.37
CA TRP A 42 26.54 -3.56 23.20
C TRP A 42 27.85 -4.01 22.55
N PRO A 43 28.88 -4.48 23.30
CA PRO A 43 30.10 -5.01 22.69
C PRO A 43 29.86 -6.11 21.66
N GLU A 44 28.83 -6.94 21.84
CA GLU A 44 28.46 -7.99 20.87
C GLU A 44 27.97 -7.41 19.52
N PHE A 45 27.53 -6.15 19.50
CA PHE A 45 27.07 -5.46 18.31
C PHE A 45 28.17 -4.60 17.64
N TYR A 46 29.37 -4.52 18.23
CA TYR A 46 30.49 -3.72 17.71
C TYR A 46 30.87 -4.05 16.26
N PRO A 47 30.90 -5.32 15.81
CA PRO A 47 31.20 -5.61 14.40
C PRO A 47 30.24 -4.92 13.41
N ALA A 48 28.98 -4.69 13.79
CA ALA A 48 28.02 -3.98 12.95
C ALA A 48 28.24 -2.46 13.00
N LEU A 49 28.57 -1.91 14.17
CA LEU A 49 28.89 -0.49 14.36
C LEU A 49 30.18 -0.10 13.64
N GLU A 50 31.19 -0.95 13.66
CA GLU A 50 32.45 -0.73 12.94
C GLU A 50 32.20 -0.61 11.42
N VAL A 51 31.43 -1.51 10.83
CA VAL A 51 31.05 -1.40 9.42
C VAL A 51 30.16 -0.18 9.16
N ALA A 52 29.29 0.18 10.11
CA ALA A 52 28.48 1.38 9.96
C ALA A 52 29.33 2.65 9.95
N HIS A 53 30.36 2.70 10.79
CA HIS A 53 31.37 3.74 10.79
C HIS A 53 32.11 3.78 9.44
N GLU A 54 32.62 2.65 8.95
CA GLU A 54 33.35 2.56 7.67
C GLU A 54 32.52 3.03 6.48
N LEU A 55 31.24 2.64 6.45
CA LEU A 55 30.35 2.89 5.31
C LEU A 55 29.52 4.17 5.48
N GLY A 56 29.58 4.87 6.61
CA GLY A 56 28.74 6.04 6.89
C GLY A 56 27.25 5.70 6.91
N ASN A 57 26.90 4.58 7.55
CA ASN A 57 25.54 4.16 7.84
C ASN A 57 25.05 4.73 9.19
N ILE A 58 23.77 4.56 9.49
CA ILE A 58 23.15 5.12 10.70
C ILE A 58 22.70 4.03 11.68
N LEU A 59 22.63 4.36 12.96
CA LEU A 59 22.07 3.52 14.02
C LEU A 59 20.61 3.92 14.27
N GLY A 60 19.68 2.98 14.09
CA GLY A 60 18.28 3.12 14.49
C GLY A 60 18.08 2.65 15.93
N LEU A 61 17.18 3.28 16.68
CA LEU A 61 16.80 2.87 18.05
C LEU A 61 15.30 3.12 18.28
N HIS A 62 14.67 2.31 19.13
CA HIS A 62 13.30 2.60 19.59
C HIS A 62 13.37 3.20 20.99
N GLU A 63 12.69 4.34 21.20
CA GLU A 63 12.59 4.95 22.54
C GLU A 63 11.14 5.27 22.90
N TYR A 64 10.61 4.46 23.81
CA TYR A 64 9.29 4.66 24.38
C TYR A 64 9.37 5.07 25.85
N GLY A 65 8.59 6.08 26.22
CA GLY A 65 8.21 6.35 27.62
C GLY A 65 7.08 5.44 28.08
N GLY A 66 6.73 5.54 29.37
CA GLY A 66 5.63 4.78 29.97
C GLY A 66 4.43 5.68 30.28
N LEU A 67 4.20 5.92 31.57
CA LEU A 67 3.20 6.90 32.02
C LEU A 67 3.60 8.34 31.63
N TRP A 68 4.90 8.63 31.57
CA TRP A 68 5.44 9.92 31.13
C TRP A 68 6.66 9.72 30.24
N MET A 69 6.91 10.66 29.33
CA MET A 69 8.16 10.70 28.56
C MET A 69 9.39 10.98 29.43
N ASP A 70 9.23 11.64 30.59
CA ASP A 70 10.32 11.93 31.54
C ASP A 70 10.50 10.82 32.61
N LEU A 71 9.86 9.66 32.42
CA LEU A 71 10.02 8.50 33.27
C LEU A 71 11.49 8.02 33.24
N TRP A 72 12.11 7.93 34.42
CA TRP A 72 13.51 7.54 34.59
C TRP A 72 14.53 8.43 33.87
N TYR A 73 14.16 9.66 33.55
CA TYR A 73 15.05 10.70 33.04
C TYR A 73 15.60 11.56 34.18
N GLY A 74 16.93 11.62 34.33
CA GLY A 74 17.58 12.47 35.33
C GLY A 74 17.08 12.22 36.77
N PRO A 75 16.50 13.21 37.47
CA PRO A 75 16.05 13.06 38.86
C PRO A 75 14.83 12.13 39.02
N ASN A 76 14.11 11.82 37.94
CA ASN A 76 12.85 11.05 37.97
C ASN A 76 13.08 9.52 38.08
N GLN A 77 13.94 9.09 39.00
CA GLN A 77 14.18 7.67 39.28
C GLN A 77 13.10 7.08 40.20
N SER A 78 12.96 5.76 40.23
CA SER A 78 11.88 5.04 40.93
C SER A 78 11.60 5.54 42.36
N ALA A 79 12.65 5.79 43.15
CA ALA A 79 12.49 6.27 44.53
C ALA A 79 11.82 7.65 44.60
N ALA A 80 12.20 8.58 43.71
CA ALA A 80 11.63 9.93 43.65
C ALA A 80 10.18 9.89 43.16
N LEU A 81 9.91 9.09 42.12
CA LEU A 81 8.57 8.89 41.57
C LEU A 81 7.60 8.33 42.60
N ARG A 82 7.98 7.24 43.30
CA ARG A 82 7.15 6.60 44.34
C ARG A 82 6.91 7.47 45.57
N SER A 83 7.79 8.45 45.81
CA SER A 83 7.65 9.41 46.91
C SER A 83 6.85 10.66 46.49
N GLY A 84 6.33 10.72 45.27
CA GLY A 84 5.59 11.88 44.75
C GLY A 84 6.46 13.09 44.40
N ASN A 85 7.78 12.92 44.32
CA ASN A 85 8.75 13.99 44.07
C ASN A 85 9.19 14.03 42.59
N ARG A 86 8.28 13.75 41.65
CA ARG A 86 8.56 13.86 40.21
C ARG A 86 8.85 15.31 39.85
N VAL A 87 9.89 15.54 39.05
CA VAL A 87 10.20 16.82 38.41
C VAL A 87 9.68 16.76 36.98
N PRO A 88 8.53 17.38 36.64
CA PRO A 88 8.00 17.34 35.30
C PRO A 88 8.85 18.20 34.36
N PHE A 89 9.13 17.68 33.16
CA PHE A 89 9.87 18.38 32.11
C PHE A 89 11.23 18.96 32.54
N PRO A 90 12.16 18.19 33.14
CA PRO A 90 13.46 18.72 33.55
C PRO A 90 14.19 19.41 32.39
N GLU A 91 14.72 20.61 32.62
CA GLU A 91 15.36 21.40 31.57
C GLU A 91 16.82 20.99 31.34
N GLU A 92 17.48 20.44 32.36
CA GLU A 92 18.88 20.04 32.30
C GLU A 92 19.12 18.85 31.35
N HIS A 93 20.36 18.75 30.87
CA HIS A 93 20.80 17.68 29.96
C HIS A 93 21.17 16.43 30.76
N TYR A 94 20.22 15.50 30.89
CA TYR A 94 20.38 14.23 31.60
C TYR A 94 20.40 13.02 30.67
N GLU A 95 20.75 11.86 31.17
CA GLU A 95 20.44 10.59 30.52
C GLU A 95 19.16 10.00 31.10
N GLY A 96 18.49 9.16 30.33
CA GLY A 96 17.38 8.35 30.83
C GLY A 96 17.57 6.87 30.54
N TRP A 97 16.72 6.06 31.17
CA TRP A 97 16.64 4.62 30.95
C TRP A 97 15.64 4.22 29.86
N LEU A 98 14.75 5.14 29.50
CA LEU A 98 13.76 5.02 28.44
C LEU A 98 14.01 6.10 27.38
N PHE A 99 13.43 7.28 27.55
CA PHE A 99 13.77 8.45 26.74
C PHE A 99 15.19 8.95 27.04
N ALA A 100 15.90 9.38 26.00
CA ALA A 100 17.30 9.82 26.02
C ALA A 100 18.29 8.72 26.45
N ARG A 101 17.92 7.45 26.26
CA ARG A 101 18.80 6.30 26.47
C ARG A 101 19.88 6.22 25.38
N TYR A 102 19.62 6.71 24.18
CA TYR A 102 20.59 6.84 23.09
C TYR A 102 21.83 7.62 23.52
N ARG A 103 21.71 8.54 24.50
CA ARG A 103 22.85 9.26 25.08
C ARG A 103 23.82 8.31 25.79
N LYS A 104 23.30 7.28 26.47
CA LYS A 104 24.10 6.21 27.09
C LYS A 104 24.81 5.39 26.02
N VAL A 105 24.09 5.01 24.96
CA VAL A 105 24.67 4.27 23.83
C VAL A 105 25.82 5.07 23.20
N TRP A 106 25.58 6.36 22.94
CA TRP A 106 26.57 7.26 22.38
C TRP A 106 27.83 7.34 23.26
N ARG A 107 27.66 7.73 24.52
CA ARG A 107 28.78 8.02 25.44
C ARG A 107 29.56 6.78 25.86
N ARG A 108 28.92 5.61 25.90
CA ARG A 108 29.54 4.36 26.38
C ARG A 108 30.10 3.50 25.25
N HIS A 109 29.51 3.55 24.06
CA HIS A 109 29.84 2.62 22.98
C HIS A 109 30.26 3.26 21.66
N ILE A 110 29.76 4.44 21.31
CA ILE A 110 30.06 5.06 20.00
C ILE A 110 31.24 6.03 20.10
N GLU A 111 31.12 7.02 20.98
CA GLU A 111 32.11 8.08 21.16
C GLU A 111 33.48 7.55 21.62
N PRO A 112 33.58 6.62 22.61
CA PRO A 112 34.88 6.10 23.04
C PRO A 112 35.62 5.30 21.97
N ASN A 113 34.89 4.69 21.03
CA ASN A 113 35.46 3.91 19.92
C ASN A 113 35.79 4.78 18.69
N GLY A 114 35.54 6.10 18.74
CA GLY A 114 35.84 7.02 17.64
C GLY A 114 34.85 6.96 16.48
N TRP A 115 33.70 6.29 16.63
CA TRP A 115 32.70 6.10 15.58
C TRP A 115 31.73 7.29 15.43
N THR A 116 32.23 8.52 15.62
CA THR A 116 31.43 9.73 15.77
C THR A 116 30.75 10.22 14.48
N ASN A 117 31.04 9.59 13.35
CA ASN A 117 30.32 9.81 12.09
C ASN A 117 28.98 9.04 12.01
N ILE A 118 28.78 8.03 12.87
CA ILE A 118 27.50 7.33 12.97
C ILE A 118 26.46 8.33 13.51
N ARG A 119 25.36 8.49 12.79
CA ARG A 119 24.22 9.28 13.25
C ARG A 119 23.15 8.34 13.82
N ILE A 120 22.39 8.81 14.80
CA ILE A 120 21.32 8.05 15.43
C ILE A 120 19.97 8.53 14.88
N ALA A 121 19.06 7.61 14.56
CA ALA A 121 17.65 7.89 14.30
C ALA A 121 16.80 7.13 15.31
N LEU A 122 15.85 7.80 15.97
CA LEU A 122 14.83 7.09 16.73
C LEU A 122 13.73 6.67 15.75
N THR A 123 13.74 5.41 15.34
CA THR A 123 12.86 4.89 14.29
C THR A 123 11.45 4.62 14.79
N GLU A 124 11.29 4.54 16.12
CA GLU A 124 10.01 4.50 16.82
C GLU A 124 10.11 5.30 18.13
N PHE A 125 9.07 6.07 18.42
CA PHE A 125 9.05 7.03 19.52
C PHE A 125 7.63 7.28 20.04
N GLY A 126 7.47 7.42 21.35
CA GLY A 126 6.18 7.76 21.95
C GLY A 126 5.99 7.14 23.32
N LEU A 127 4.76 6.79 23.68
CA LEU A 127 4.45 6.04 24.91
C LEU A 127 4.03 4.62 24.55
N ASP A 128 4.53 3.67 25.34
CA ASP A 128 4.21 2.24 25.26
C ASP A 128 4.17 1.66 26.69
N MET A 129 4.00 0.34 26.83
CA MET A 129 4.08 -0.42 28.08
C MET A 129 5.51 -0.49 28.66
N ALA A 130 6.23 0.64 28.71
CA ALA A 130 7.58 0.75 29.24
C ALA A 130 7.57 1.18 30.71
N GLY A 131 8.49 0.62 31.51
CA GLY A 131 8.65 1.01 32.91
C GLY A 131 7.52 0.58 33.86
N THR A 132 6.80 -0.50 33.52
CA THR A 132 5.64 -1.06 34.26
C THR A 132 5.86 -1.28 35.75
N VAL A 133 7.10 -1.52 36.17
CA VAL A 133 7.46 -1.64 37.59
C VAL A 133 7.13 -0.39 38.42
N ASP A 134 7.07 0.79 37.80
CA ASP A 134 6.64 2.03 38.44
C ASP A 134 5.30 2.54 37.88
N THR A 135 5.07 2.47 36.57
CA THR A 135 3.87 3.08 35.95
C THR A 135 2.57 2.45 36.46
N ASP A 136 2.50 1.11 36.52
CA ASP A 136 1.29 0.41 36.95
C ASP A 136 1.01 0.65 38.44
N VAL A 137 2.06 0.79 39.25
CA VAL A 137 1.95 1.09 40.68
C VAL A 137 1.45 2.51 40.91
N LEU A 138 1.94 3.48 40.13
CA LEU A 138 1.55 4.88 40.26
C LEU A 138 0.14 5.14 39.70
N ALA A 139 -0.19 4.58 38.55
CA ALA A 139 -1.50 4.72 37.93
C ALA A 139 -2.59 3.87 38.60
N GLY A 140 -2.20 2.75 39.22
CA GLY A 140 -3.13 1.77 39.79
C GLY A 140 -3.82 0.88 38.75
N TYR A 141 -3.40 0.96 37.49
CA TYR A 141 -3.85 0.11 36.37
C TYR A 141 -2.79 0.12 35.26
N PRO A 142 -2.81 -0.85 34.33
CA PRO A 142 -1.88 -0.88 33.20
C PRO A 142 -2.01 0.35 32.31
N THR A 143 -0.89 1.02 32.06
CA THR A 143 -0.78 2.14 31.11
C THR A 143 0.17 1.75 30.00
N GLY A 144 -0.26 1.93 28.75
CA GLY A 144 0.42 1.35 27.59
C GLY A 144 0.38 2.18 26.32
N SER A 145 -0.22 3.35 26.37
CA SER A 145 -0.35 4.29 25.26
C SER A 145 -0.76 5.65 25.80
N TRP A 146 -0.60 6.70 25.01
CA TRP A 146 -0.98 8.05 25.44
C TRP A 146 -2.48 8.18 25.79
N ARG A 147 -3.37 7.43 25.11
CA ARG A 147 -4.81 7.44 25.44
C ARG A 147 -5.10 6.74 26.77
N THR A 148 -4.41 5.65 27.06
CA THR A 148 -4.63 4.92 28.33
C THR A 148 -4.14 5.70 29.55
N CYS A 149 -3.22 6.66 29.37
CA CYS A 149 -2.71 7.48 30.46
C CYS A 149 -3.67 8.60 30.92
N ASP A 150 -4.73 8.89 30.17
CA ASP A 150 -5.69 10.00 30.41
C ASP A 150 -6.16 10.11 31.87
N ARG A 151 -6.60 9.00 32.47
CA ARG A 151 -7.05 9.02 33.87
C ARG A 151 -5.90 9.29 34.84
N ALA A 152 -4.73 8.72 34.60
CA ALA A 152 -3.58 8.89 35.49
C ALA A 152 -3.04 10.34 35.41
N TRP A 153 -2.99 10.94 34.23
CA TRP A 153 -2.60 12.35 34.07
C TRP A 153 -3.59 13.33 34.72
N ARG A 154 -4.89 13.01 34.68
CA ARG A 154 -5.90 13.77 35.42
C ARG A 154 -5.72 13.72 36.92
N GLU A 155 -5.47 12.53 37.47
CA GLU A 155 -5.40 12.31 38.92
C GLU A 155 -4.05 12.71 39.51
N LEU A 156 -2.95 12.43 38.81
CA LEU A 156 -1.58 12.62 39.31
C LEU A 156 -1.01 14.00 38.94
N ASP A 157 -1.26 14.48 37.73
CA ASP A 157 -0.65 15.72 37.22
C ASP A 157 -1.64 16.90 37.16
N ASN A 158 -2.91 16.66 37.50
CA ASN A 158 -4.00 17.63 37.35
C ASN A 158 -4.10 18.17 35.90
N ARG A 159 -3.97 17.28 34.91
CA ARG A 159 -4.03 17.57 33.48
C ARG A 159 -5.27 16.96 32.84
N PRO A 160 -6.35 17.73 32.61
CA PRO A 160 -7.60 17.22 32.04
C PRO A 160 -7.63 17.09 30.52
N ASP A 161 -6.68 17.69 29.82
CA ASP A 161 -6.58 17.65 28.36
C ASP A 161 -5.46 16.69 27.96
N THR A 162 -5.85 15.48 27.56
CA THR A 162 -4.94 14.37 27.30
C THR A 162 -4.14 14.60 26.03
N GLU A 163 -4.79 15.05 24.95
CA GLU A 163 -4.11 15.37 23.69
C GLU A 163 -3.07 16.48 23.89
N GLN A 164 -3.47 17.60 24.52
CA GLN A 164 -2.57 18.72 24.79
C GLN A 164 -1.37 18.29 25.65
N TYR A 165 -1.62 17.52 26.73
CA TYR A 165 -0.54 17.12 27.63
C TYR A 165 0.40 16.09 27.00
N TYR A 166 -0.09 15.23 26.10
CA TYR A 166 0.79 14.35 25.33
C TYR A 166 1.68 15.16 24.37
N VAL A 167 1.12 16.16 23.70
CA VAL A 167 1.90 17.06 22.83
C VAL A 167 2.96 17.83 23.61
N GLU A 168 2.64 18.36 24.79
CA GLU A 168 3.61 19.04 25.66
C GLU A 168 4.81 18.13 26.01
N GLN A 169 4.57 16.84 26.26
CA GLN A 169 5.62 15.86 26.50
C GLN A 169 6.51 15.67 25.26
N LEU A 170 5.92 15.54 24.08
CA LEU A 170 6.66 15.41 22.82
C LEU A 170 7.47 16.68 22.49
N GLN A 171 6.91 17.87 22.75
CA GLN A 171 7.63 19.14 22.59
C GLN A 171 8.81 19.26 23.55
N TRP A 172 8.66 18.79 24.80
CA TRP A 172 9.79 18.72 25.73
C TRP A 172 10.86 17.75 25.22
N CYS A 173 10.46 16.58 24.72
CA CYS A 173 11.39 15.63 24.12
C CYS A 173 12.16 16.25 22.95
N ASP A 174 11.49 16.95 22.03
CA ASP A 174 12.14 17.67 20.92
C ASP A 174 13.19 18.64 21.45
N ARG A 175 12.84 19.52 22.40
CA ARG A 175 13.82 20.45 23.01
C ARG A 175 15.01 19.75 23.66
N GLN A 176 14.83 18.55 24.21
CA GLN A 176 15.95 17.76 24.72
C GLN A 176 16.79 17.18 23.59
N MET A 177 16.16 16.57 22.58
CA MET A 177 16.83 15.97 21.42
C MET A 177 17.63 16.98 20.58
N GLN A 178 17.14 18.22 20.45
CA GLN A 178 17.83 19.31 19.75
C GLN A 178 19.21 19.65 20.38
N LYS A 179 19.47 19.23 21.63
CA LYS A 179 20.78 19.40 22.28
C LYS A 179 21.83 18.40 21.80
N ASP A 180 21.42 17.34 21.09
CA ASP A 180 22.28 16.21 20.71
C ASP A 180 22.52 16.16 19.20
N ARG A 181 23.62 16.80 18.75
CA ARG A 181 23.94 16.93 17.32
C ARG A 181 24.11 15.60 16.57
N TYR A 182 24.37 14.50 17.27
CA TYR A 182 24.54 13.17 16.70
C TYR A 182 23.20 12.45 16.43
N LEU A 183 22.09 13.01 16.91
CA LEU A 183 20.74 12.54 16.64
C LEU A 183 20.15 13.25 15.41
N ILE A 184 19.55 12.47 14.51
CA ILE A 184 18.85 12.98 13.31
C ILE A 184 17.45 13.47 13.69
N GLY A 185 16.77 12.73 14.56
CA GLY A 185 15.39 12.97 14.98
C GLY A 185 14.69 11.68 15.39
N CYS A 186 13.37 11.76 15.58
CA CYS A 186 12.52 10.65 15.98
C CYS A 186 11.29 10.48 15.08
N THR A 187 10.74 9.28 15.03
CA THR A 187 9.46 8.97 14.34
C THR A 187 8.41 8.58 15.37
N ILE A 188 7.35 9.38 15.50
CA ILE A 188 6.28 9.14 16.48
C ILE A 188 5.40 7.98 16.01
N PHE A 189 5.21 6.98 16.86
CA PHE A 189 4.35 5.83 16.62
C PHE A 189 2.94 6.08 17.23
N THR A 190 1.84 6.17 16.46
CA THR A 190 1.71 6.07 14.99
C THR A 190 0.75 7.13 14.45
N TRP A 191 0.92 7.53 13.20
CA TRP A 191 0.01 8.46 12.50
C TRP A 191 -0.89 7.67 11.55
N GLY A 192 -2.12 7.43 11.98
CA GLY A 192 -3.11 6.58 11.34
C GLY A 192 -2.91 5.10 11.70
N THR A 193 -4.02 4.37 11.71
CA THR A 193 -4.02 2.91 11.90
C THR A 193 -5.11 2.22 11.08
N MET A 194 -4.82 1.01 10.61
CA MET A 194 -5.80 0.13 9.97
C MET A 194 -6.25 -0.92 10.99
N GLY A 195 -7.44 -0.74 11.57
CA GLY A 195 -8.01 -1.66 12.56
C GLY A 195 -8.00 -1.12 14.00
N GLU A 196 -8.15 -2.02 14.98
CA GLU A 196 -8.28 -1.63 16.41
C GLU A 196 -7.00 -1.79 17.21
N LEU A 197 -6.04 -2.59 16.73
CA LEU A 197 -4.86 -3.01 17.51
C LEU A 197 -3.99 -1.85 18.00
N TRP A 198 -3.85 -0.79 17.19
CA TRP A 198 -3.00 0.37 17.50
C TRP A 198 -3.78 1.68 17.70
N ARG A 199 -5.12 1.60 17.82
CA ARG A 199 -5.99 2.79 17.91
C ARG A 199 -5.64 3.69 19.09
N ASP A 200 -5.17 3.10 20.18
CA ASP A 200 -4.82 3.86 21.38
C ASP A 200 -3.47 4.58 21.29
N PHE A 201 -2.67 4.28 20.27
CA PHE A 201 -1.40 4.95 19.96
C PHE A 201 -1.55 6.02 18.86
N ASP A 202 -2.65 5.95 18.11
CA ASP A 202 -2.85 6.78 16.93
C ASP A 202 -2.95 8.27 17.27
N ILE A 203 -2.02 9.06 16.71
CA ILE A 203 -1.95 10.52 16.88
C ILE A 203 -2.81 11.28 15.86
N GLU A 204 -3.42 10.59 14.89
CA GLU A 204 -4.31 11.22 13.92
C GLU A 204 -5.42 12.03 14.62
N GLY A 205 -5.58 13.29 14.21
CA GLY A 205 -6.49 14.25 14.84
C GLY A 205 -5.75 15.33 15.63
N PRO A 206 -6.28 15.79 16.78
CA PRO A 206 -5.77 16.97 17.49
C PRO A 206 -4.28 16.90 17.86
N VAL A 207 -3.78 15.73 18.25
CA VAL A 207 -2.36 15.53 18.60
C VAL A 207 -1.47 15.84 17.39
N ALA A 208 -1.76 15.25 16.22
CA ALA A 208 -1.03 15.53 14.99
C ALA A 208 -1.12 17.00 14.58
N ASP A 209 -2.30 17.63 14.68
CA ASP A 209 -2.49 19.04 14.31
C ASP A 209 -1.60 19.96 15.17
N MET A 210 -1.60 19.78 16.48
CA MET A 210 -0.77 20.58 17.40
C MET A 210 0.74 20.35 17.21
N LEU A 211 1.15 19.13 16.86
CA LEU A 211 2.55 18.83 16.54
C LEU A 211 2.99 19.46 15.23
N VAL A 212 2.13 19.44 14.20
CA VAL A 212 2.41 20.12 12.93
C VAL A 212 2.57 21.61 13.16
N ASP A 213 1.67 22.23 13.93
CA ASP A 213 1.76 23.64 14.30
C ASP A 213 3.05 23.92 15.07
N TYR A 214 3.39 23.09 16.05
CA TYR A 214 4.65 23.22 16.79
C TYR A 214 5.87 23.19 15.86
N ILE A 215 5.99 22.16 15.01
CA ILE A 215 7.12 21.98 14.09
C ILE A 215 7.24 23.16 13.12
N ALA A 216 6.10 23.68 12.63
CA ALA A 216 6.07 24.84 11.74
C ALA A 216 6.60 26.12 12.41
N HIS A 217 6.46 26.26 13.73
CA HIS A 217 6.89 27.45 14.47
C HIS A 217 8.26 27.32 15.13
N THR A 218 8.79 26.10 15.28
CA THR A 218 10.10 25.86 15.93
C THR A 218 11.24 25.58 14.96
N ARG A 219 10.95 25.25 13.70
CA ARG A 219 11.98 25.21 12.66
C ARG A 219 12.20 26.60 12.07
N GLY A 220 13.39 27.17 12.30
CA GLY A 220 13.92 28.19 11.39
C GLY A 220 14.03 27.59 9.98
N GLU A 221 13.99 28.44 8.95
CA GLU A 221 14.41 28.01 7.61
C GLU A 221 15.80 27.34 7.72
N PRO A 222 16.06 26.22 7.04
CA PRO A 222 17.34 25.53 7.16
C PRO A 222 18.48 26.50 6.81
N ASP A 223 19.40 26.73 7.76
CA ASP A 223 20.54 27.64 7.62
C ASP A 223 21.33 27.38 6.32
N ASP A 224 21.33 28.40 5.47
CA ASP A 224 22.17 28.60 4.28
C ASP A 224 23.63 28.92 4.64
N ASP A 225 24.29 28.08 5.44
CA ASP A 225 25.73 28.22 5.67
C ASP A 225 26.55 27.62 4.51
N VAL A 226 26.34 28.16 3.30
CA VAL A 226 27.34 28.23 2.23
C VAL A 226 27.26 29.61 1.56
N ILE A 227 28.16 30.48 2.02
CA ILE A 227 28.62 31.76 1.46
C ILE A 227 28.29 31.97 -0.03
N ILE A 228 27.39 32.91 -0.37
CA ILE A 228 27.54 33.84 -1.51
C ILE A 228 26.94 35.21 -1.13
N ALA A 229 27.66 36.26 -1.54
CA ALA A 229 27.48 37.66 -1.19
C ALA A 229 26.16 38.31 -1.65
N ASP A 230 25.61 39.10 -0.72
CA ASP A 230 25.01 40.43 -0.86
C ASP A 230 24.36 40.77 -2.22
N THR A 231 23.03 40.87 -2.26
CA THR A 231 22.30 41.79 -3.16
C THR A 231 20.86 42.04 -2.69
N ASP A 232 20.67 43.24 -2.15
CA ASP A 232 19.57 44.19 -2.37
C ASP A 232 18.13 43.66 -2.41
N THR A 233 17.44 43.81 -1.27
CA THR A 233 15.99 43.67 -1.14
C THR A 233 15.27 44.92 -1.67
N SER A 234 14.50 44.77 -2.75
CA SER A 234 13.41 45.70 -3.05
C SER A 234 12.06 44.96 -3.02
N GLU A 235 11.15 45.45 -2.18
CA GLU A 235 9.78 44.94 -2.02
C GLU A 235 9.01 45.05 -3.35
N ILE A 236 8.53 43.91 -3.85
CA ILE A 236 7.53 43.88 -4.93
C ILE A 236 6.16 43.70 -4.29
N SER A 237 5.34 44.75 -4.36
CA SER A 237 3.91 44.72 -4.07
C SER A 237 3.18 44.14 -5.29
N ILE A 238 2.42 43.05 -5.10
CA ILE A 238 1.62 42.44 -6.15
C ILE A 238 0.16 42.84 -5.93
N GLU A 239 -0.39 43.68 -6.81
CA GLU A 239 -1.84 43.88 -6.94
C GLU A 239 -2.45 42.73 -7.77
N THR A 240 -3.49 42.11 -7.24
CA THR A 240 -4.23 41.02 -7.89
C THR A 240 -5.23 41.58 -8.91
N PRO A 241 -5.24 41.12 -10.19
CA PRO A 241 -6.27 41.51 -11.14
C PRO A 241 -7.57 40.70 -10.93
N ALA A 242 -8.72 41.36 -11.10
CA ALA A 242 -10.03 40.74 -11.00
C ALA A 242 -10.34 39.82 -12.21
N LEU A 243 -10.90 38.63 -11.93
CA LEU A 243 -11.31 37.62 -12.92
C LEU A 243 -12.63 38.00 -13.64
N ALA A 244 -12.79 37.55 -14.91
CA ALA A 244 -13.97 37.78 -15.73
C ALA A 244 -15.13 36.78 -15.45
N PRO A 245 -16.40 37.09 -15.78
CA PRO A 245 -17.54 36.25 -15.42
C PRO A 245 -17.63 34.95 -16.25
N GLY A 246 -17.64 33.79 -15.58
CA GLY A 246 -17.92 32.47 -16.18
C GLY A 246 -16.85 31.40 -15.93
N GLU A 247 -15.70 31.76 -15.38
CA GLU A 247 -14.60 30.84 -15.08
C GLU A 247 -14.77 30.17 -13.71
N LYS A 248 -14.59 28.84 -13.64
CA LYS A 248 -14.58 28.09 -12.38
C LYS A 248 -13.29 28.39 -11.63
N MET A 249 -13.40 28.87 -10.39
CA MET A 249 -12.23 29.07 -9.55
C MET A 249 -11.72 27.71 -9.05
N THR A 250 -10.42 27.47 -9.23
CA THR A 250 -9.76 26.23 -8.79
C THR A 250 -8.66 26.58 -7.79
N ILE A 251 -8.60 25.81 -6.70
CA ILE A 251 -7.58 25.95 -5.66
C ILE A 251 -6.87 24.62 -5.45
N THR A 252 -5.62 24.64 -5.01
CA THR A 252 -4.85 23.43 -4.69
C THR A 252 -4.37 23.50 -3.25
N SER A 253 -4.12 22.37 -2.60
CA SER A 253 -3.45 22.42 -1.31
C SER A 253 -2.04 22.99 -1.46
N ASN A 254 -1.58 23.77 -0.48
CA ASN A 254 -0.20 24.26 -0.33
C ASN A 254 0.53 23.60 0.87
N ARG A 255 -0.12 22.62 1.53
CA ARG A 255 0.41 21.89 2.69
C ARG A 255 1.25 20.70 2.23
N GLY A 256 2.43 20.51 2.82
CA GLY A 256 3.18 19.25 2.64
C GLY A 256 2.46 18.10 3.34
N GLY A 257 1.89 17.17 2.56
CA GLY A 257 1.09 16.04 3.08
C GLY A 257 -0.36 16.08 2.58
N SER A 258 -1.23 15.30 3.20
CA SER A 258 -2.65 15.24 2.83
C SER A 258 -3.48 16.27 3.61
N LEU A 259 -4.48 16.83 2.95
CA LEU A 259 -5.40 17.84 3.45
C LEU A 259 -6.82 17.29 3.34
N SER A 260 -7.50 17.18 4.49
CA SER A 260 -8.85 16.62 4.53
C SER A 260 -9.89 17.56 3.94
N ILE A 261 -10.78 16.99 3.11
CA ILE A 261 -12.07 17.55 2.75
C ILE A 261 -13.09 17.01 3.74
N ARG A 262 -13.89 17.87 4.36
CA ARG A 262 -14.78 17.50 5.46
C ARG A 262 -16.25 17.69 5.13
N LYS A 263 -17.14 17.02 5.86
CA LYS A 263 -18.61 17.15 5.76
C LYS A 263 -19.16 18.51 6.21
N GLY A 264 -18.34 19.38 6.79
CA GLY A 264 -18.75 20.70 7.26
C GLY A 264 -17.54 21.62 7.47
N PRO A 265 -17.77 22.93 7.65
CA PRO A 265 -16.71 23.94 7.82
C PRO A 265 -16.12 23.87 9.24
N GLY A 266 -15.23 22.92 9.48
CA GLY A 266 -14.57 22.74 10.78
C GLY A 266 -13.82 21.42 10.88
N SER A 267 -12.75 21.39 11.69
CA SER A 267 -11.94 20.19 11.92
C SER A 267 -12.68 19.07 12.64
N HIS A 268 -13.76 19.38 13.36
CA HIS A 268 -14.62 18.43 14.05
C HIS A 268 -15.58 17.67 13.12
N PHE A 269 -15.73 18.09 11.86
CA PHE A 269 -16.53 17.35 10.89
C PHE A 269 -15.75 16.17 10.32
N GLU A 270 -16.45 15.06 10.10
CA GLU A 270 -15.88 13.86 9.47
C GLU A 270 -15.20 14.19 8.13
N SER A 271 -14.04 13.60 7.92
CA SER A 271 -13.36 13.62 6.62
C SER A 271 -14.18 12.82 5.60
N VAL A 272 -14.40 13.39 4.42
CA VAL A 272 -15.04 12.72 3.27
C VAL A 272 -14.06 12.37 2.17
N ALA A 273 -12.91 13.03 2.14
CA ALA A 273 -11.80 12.77 1.24
C ALA A 273 -10.53 13.39 1.82
N SER A 274 -9.36 13.00 1.31
CA SER A 274 -8.11 13.70 1.57
C SER A 274 -7.44 14.00 0.23
N ILE A 275 -6.84 15.17 0.10
CA ILE A 275 -6.17 15.63 -1.12
C ILE A 275 -4.71 15.97 -0.81
N LEU A 276 -3.81 15.83 -1.78
CA LEU A 276 -2.41 16.20 -1.66
C LEU A 276 -2.16 17.60 -2.23
N ILE A 277 -0.95 18.11 -2.00
CA ILE A 277 -0.49 19.37 -2.60
C ILE A 277 -0.59 19.30 -4.13
N GLY A 278 -1.17 20.33 -4.75
CA GLY A 278 -1.41 20.37 -6.20
C GLY A 278 -2.70 19.70 -6.70
N ASP A 279 -3.43 18.95 -5.85
CA ASP A 279 -4.74 18.39 -6.24
C ASP A 279 -5.76 19.52 -6.43
N PRO A 280 -6.37 19.64 -7.63
CA PRO A 280 -7.29 20.73 -7.92
C PRO A 280 -8.64 20.49 -7.26
N LEU A 281 -9.08 21.47 -6.50
CA LEU A 281 -10.41 21.58 -5.94
C LEU A 281 -11.18 22.66 -6.69
N THR A 282 -12.37 22.32 -7.18
CA THR A 282 -13.30 23.33 -7.70
C THR A 282 -13.95 24.04 -6.52
N VAL A 283 -13.78 25.36 -6.43
CA VAL A 283 -14.49 26.18 -5.42
C VAL A 283 -15.99 26.17 -5.74
N LEU A 284 -16.81 25.96 -4.71
CA LEU A 284 -18.26 26.05 -4.80
C LEU A 284 -18.74 27.38 -4.19
N GLY A 285 -19.71 28.04 -4.80
CA GLY A 285 -20.26 29.29 -4.26
C GLY A 285 -19.55 30.56 -4.74
N ASP A 286 -19.49 31.59 -3.88
CA ASP A 286 -18.97 32.92 -4.24
C ASP A 286 -17.43 32.93 -4.30
N HIS A 287 -16.89 33.18 -5.50
CA HIS A 287 -15.45 33.17 -5.76
C HIS A 287 -14.70 34.37 -5.14
N GLU A 288 -15.33 35.54 -5.01
CA GLU A 288 -14.69 36.70 -4.35
C GLU A 288 -14.53 36.43 -2.86
N GLU A 289 -15.56 35.84 -2.25
CA GLU A 289 -15.53 35.47 -0.84
C GLU A 289 -14.53 34.34 -0.58
N ALA A 290 -14.47 33.33 -1.43
CA ALA A 290 -13.46 32.28 -1.35
C ALA A 290 -12.04 32.86 -1.47
N SER A 291 -11.81 33.77 -2.43
CA SER A 291 -10.51 34.44 -2.62
C SER A 291 -10.07 35.22 -1.38
N ARG A 292 -10.99 35.88 -0.67
CA ARG A 292 -10.69 36.57 0.59
C ARG A 292 -10.34 35.64 1.74
N LYS A 293 -10.73 34.36 1.68
CA LYS A 293 -10.50 33.37 2.74
C LYS A 293 -9.20 32.59 2.57
N ILE A 294 -8.72 32.44 1.34
CA ILE A 294 -7.46 31.73 1.02
C ILE A 294 -6.32 32.24 1.92
N GLY A 295 -5.58 31.30 2.51
CA GLY A 295 -4.48 31.55 3.44
C GLY A 295 -4.89 31.96 4.86
N LYS A 296 -6.19 32.07 5.19
CA LYS A 296 -6.63 32.47 6.54
C LYS A 296 -6.91 31.29 7.46
N SER A 297 -6.34 31.36 8.66
CA SER A 297 -6.62 30.41 9.74
C SER A 297 -8.08 30.49 10.20
N GLY A 298 -8.68 29.33 10.50
CA GLY A 298 -10.07 29.21 10.96
C GLY A 298 -11.15 29.32 9.89
N GLU A 299 -10.81 29.76 8.67
CA GLU A 299 -11.75 29.87 7.55
C GLU A 299 -11.83 28.57 6.74
N TRP A 300 -13.00 28.32 6.14
CA TRP A 300 -13.27 27.10 5.36
C TRP A 300 -13.92 27.46 4.02
N ILE A 301 -13.50 26.77 2.95
CA ILE A 301 -13.98 26.98 1.58
C ILE A 301 -14.73 25.72 1.14
N PRO A 302 -16.00 25.84 0.69
CA PRO A 302 -16.72 24.71 0.11
C PRO A 302 -16.14 24.39 -1.27
N VAL A 303 -15.91 23.10 -1.52
CA VAL A 303 -15.16 22.60 -2.68
C VAL A 303 -15.74 21.30 -3.21
N MET A 304 -15.37 20.97 -4.45
CA MET A 304 -15.61 19.67 -5.07
C MET A 304 -14.30 19.07 -5.56
N THR A 305 -14.04 17.82 -5.21
CA THR A 305 -12.91 17.05 -5.76
C THR A 305 -13.18 16.66 -7.22
N ARG A 306 -12.16 16.16 -7.91
CA ARG A 306 -12.28 15.71 -9.30
C ARG A 306 -13.24 14.54 -9.46
N GLU A 307 -13.34 13.69 -8.44
CA GLU A 307 -14.22 12.51 -8.35
C GLU A 307 -15.69 12.91 -8.05
N GLY A 308 -15.97 14.22 -7.96
CA GLY A 308 -17.31 14.76 -7.72
C GLY A 308 -17.71 14.80 -6.25
N LEU A 309 -16.81 14.47 -5.32
CA LEU A 309 -17.08 14.53 -3.88
C LEU A 309 -17.12 15.99 -3.42
N ARG A 310 -18.19 16.37 -2.73
CA ARG A 310 -18.40 17.72 -2.20
C ARG A 310 -18.07 17.77 -0.73
N GLY A 311 -17.43 18.84 -0.28
CA GLY A 311 -17.19 19.10 1.14
C GLY A 311 -16.55 20.46 1.37
N TRP A 312 -15.89 20.62 2.52
CA TRP A 312 -15.20 21.84 2.92
C TRP A 312 -13.73 21.58 3.17
N VAL A 313 -12.88 22.51 2.72
CA VAL A 313 -11.43 22.48 2.93
C VAL A 313 -11.01 23.68 3.78
N SER A 314 -10.00 23.51 4.62
CA SER A 314 -9.42 24.61 5.39
C SER A 314 -8.78 25.64 4.44
N ALA A 315 -9.20 26.90 4.55
CA ALA A 315 -8.74 27.98 3.69
C ALA A 315 -7.25 28.30 3.94
N LEU A 316 -6.74 28.00 5.13
CA LEU A 316 -5.33 28.16 5.51
C LEU A 316 -4.38 27.36 4.61
N PHE A 317 -4.80 26.17 4.17
CA PHE A 317 -3.95 25.17 3.53
C PHE A 317 -4.17 25.03 2.02
N VAL A 318 -4.73 26.07 1.41
CA VAL A 318 -5.03 26.11 -0.03
C VAL A 318 -4.51 27.40 -0.64
N GLN A 319 -4.18 27.34 -1.92
CA GLN A 319 -3.74 28.45 -2.75
C GLN A 319 -4.47 28.44 -4.09
N PRO A 320 -4.51 29.54 -4.86
CA PRO A 320 -5.01 29.51 -6.23
C PRO A 320 -4.21 28.48 -7.05
N ALA A 321 -4.90 27.68 -7.86
CA ALA A 321 -4.22 26.74 -8.75
C ALA A 321 -3.38 27.50 -9.77
N THR A 322 -2.05 27.36 -9.72
CA THR A 322 -1.14 27.95 -10.71
C THR A 322 -1.12 27.09 -11.96
N VAL A 323 -1.80 27.54 -13.02
CA VAL A 323 -1.61 26.98 -14.36
C VAL A 323 -0.34 27.58 -14.95
N VAL A 324 0.79 26.85 -14.85
CA VAL A 324 2.00 27.22 -15.59
C VAL A 324 1.85 26.66 -17.00
N HIS A 325 1.34 27.49 -17.92
CA HIS A 325 1.48 27.23 -19.36
C HIS A 325 2.90 27.55 -19.82
N PRO A 326 3.39 26.93 -20.91
CA PRO A 326 4.76 27.15 -21.37
C PRO A 326 4.92 28.59 -21.84
N GLY A 327 5.66 29.38 -21.07
CA GLY A 327 6.04 30.74 -21.46
C GLY A 327 6.23 31.66 -20.28
N GLU A 328 7.48 31.72 -19.77
CA GLU A 328 8.26 32.94 -19.54
C GLU A 328 9.37 32.67 -18.51
N GLY A 329 10.63 32.80 -18.95
CA GLY A 329 11.81 32.81 -18.09
C GLY A 329 12.81 31.67 -18.34
N GLY A 330 13.62 31.78 -19.40
CA GLY A 330 14.84 31.00 -19.58
C GLY A 330 14.94 30.28 -20.92
N SER A 331 15.57 30.95 -21.90
CA SER A 331 15.84 30.40 -23.23
C SER A 331 16.71 29.13 -23.15
N VAL A 332 16.13 27.97 -23.48
CA VAL A 332 16.86 26.90 -24.16
C VAL A 332 16.05 26.54 -25.40
N VAL A 333 16.59 26.89 -26.56
CA VAL A 333 16.06 26.49 -27.85
C VAL A 333 16.11 24.97 -27.93
N VAL A 334 14.94 24.33 -27.96
CA VAL A 334 14.79 22.99 -28.53
C VAL A 334 13.73 23.08 -29.61
N THR A 335 14.18 22.91 -30.85
CA THR A 335 13.35 22.75 -32.05
C THR A 335 12.28 21.68 -31.84
N PRO A 336 11.05 21.88 -32.35
CA PRO A 336 10.00 20.87 -32.27
C PRO A 336 10.35 19.75 -33.26
N SER A 337 10.86 18.64 -32.73
CA SER A 337 10.98 17.40 -33.50
C SER A 337 9.71 16.58 -33.32
N THR A 338 9.10 16.33 -34.47
CA THR A 338 7.95 15.47 -34.76
C THR A 338 7.91 14.14 -34.01
N THR A 339 6.76 13.90 -33.35
CA THR A 339 6.07 12.62 -33.14
C THR A 339 6.93 11.37 -32.99
N THR A 340 7.49 11.17 -31.79
CA THR A 340 7.82 9.86 -31.24
C THR A 340 6.82 9.55 -30.14
N GLY A 341 6.30 8.32 -30.07
CA GLY A 341 5.12 7.91 -29.31
C GLY A 341 5.06 8.43 -27.87
N GLU A 342 3.84 8.70 -27.41
CA GLU A 342 3.60 9.12 -26.03
C GLU A 342 4.16 8.08 -25.06
N LEU A 343 5.12 8.48 -24.24
CA LEU A 343 5.74 7.63 -23.24
C LEU A 343 5.04 7.84 -21.90
N TRP A 344 4.41 6.79 -21.36
CA TRP A 344 3.75 6.82 -20.07
C TRP A 344 4.68 6.26 -19.00
N LEU A 345 4.74 6.93 -17.86
CA LEU A 345 5.57 6.57 -16.72
C LEU A 345 4.69 6.37 -15.49
N ARG A 346 5.22 5.62 -14.54
CA ARG A 346 4.65 5.48 -13.20
C ARG A 346 5.75 5.57 -12.17
N THR A 347 5.37 5.81 -10.91
CA THR A 347 6.36 5.84 -9.84
C THR A 347 6.63 4.47 -9.25
N THR A 348 7.90 4.19 -8.97
CA THR A 348 8.34 3.04 -8.15
C THR A 348 8.35 3.37 -6.65
N ALA A 349 8.10 4.63 -6.27
CA ALA A 349 8.07 5.06 -4.87
C ALA A 349 6.75 4.64 -4.22
N THR A 350 6.82 3.85 -3.15
CA THR A 350 5.64 3.30 -2.44
C THR A 350 4.80 4.34 -1.70
N SER A 351 5.36 5.53 -1.42
CA SER A 351 4.67 6.65 -0.76
C SER A 351 4.33 7.80 -1.72
N GLY A 352 4.50 7.59 -3.03
CA GLY A 352 4.34 8.62 -4.05
C GLY A 352 5.60 9.45 -4.29
N LEU A 353 5.64 10.11 -5.44
CA LEU A 353 6.76 10.88 -5.95
C LEU A 353 6.37 12.34 -6.13
N ARG A 354 7.17 13.26 -5.59
CA ARG A 354 6.93 14.70 -5.69
C ARG A 354 7.23 15.20 -7.10
N VAL A 355 6.33 16.03 -7.64
CA VAL A 355 6.51 16.79 -8.88
C VAL A 355 6.82 18.24 -8.53
N ARG A 356 7.85 18.80 -9.16
CA ARG A 356 8.41 20.13 -8.86
C ARG A 356 8.35 21.06 -10.05
N SER A 357 8.40 22.36 -9.82
CA SER A 357 8.38 23.36 -10.90
C SER A 357 9.64 23.37 -11.77
N GLY A 358 10.73 22.75 -11.32
CA GLY A 358 11.99 22.63 -12.06
C GLY A 358 12.76 21.35 -11.70
N SER A 359 13.79 21.04 -12.50
CA SER A 359 14.61 19.84 -12.35
C SER A 359 15.54 19.96 -11.13
N GLY A 360 15.12 19.44 -9.98
CA GLY A 360 15.94 19.45 -8.77
C GLY A 360 15.11 19.56 -7.50
N VAL A 361 15.66 19.10 -6.37
CA VAL A 361 14.98 19.12 -5.08
C VAL A 361 14.79 20.54 -4.51
N GLN A 362 15.57 21.51 -5.01
CA GLN A 362 15.48 22.92 -4.67
C GLN A 362 14.24 23.62 -5.23
N HIS A 363 13.61 23.06 -6.26
CA HIS A 363 12.43 23.68 -6.87
C HIS A 363 11.15 23.40 -6.05
N PRO A 364 10.23 24.37 -5.91
CA PRO A 364 8.96 24.16 -5.22
C PRO A 364 8.18 22.94 -5.72
N MET A 365 7.52 22.23 -4.81
CA MET A 365 6.61 21.15 -5.14
C MET A 365 5.30 21.72 -5.69
N ILE A 366 4.85 21.18 -6.81
CA ILE A 366 3.63 21.62 -7.52
C ILE A 366 2.63 20.49 -7.78
N GLY A 367 2.97 19.26 -7.37
CA GLY A 367 2.09 18.10 -7.46
C GLY A 367 2.77 16.83 -6.96
N SER A 368 2.09 15.70 -7.11
CA SER A 368 2.62 14.37 -6.82
C SER A 368 2.13 13.32 -7.81
N ILE A 369 2.90 12.24 -7.96
CA ILE A 369 2.55 11.01 -8.66
C ILE A 369 2.38 9.94 -7.59
N MET A 370 1.20 9.37 -7.45
CA MET A 370 0.94 8.30 -6.49
C MET A 370 1.23 6.91 -7.08
N PRO A 371 1.45 5.87 -6.25
CA PRO A 371 1.46 4.50 -6.75
C PRO A 371 0.17 4.20 -7.51
N GLY A 372 0.30 3.64 -8.72
CA GLY A 372 -0.82 3.40 -9.64
C GLY A 372 -1.13 4.56 -10.60
N ASP A 373 -0.64 5.77 -10.34
CA ASP A 373 -0.79 6.87 -11.30
C ASP A 373 0.07 6.61 -12.54
N GLN A 374 -0.52 6.87 -13.70
CA GLN A 374 0.19 6.97 -14.97
C GLN A 374 0.31 8.44 -15.37
N VAL A 375 1.54 8.86 -15.68
CA VAL A 375 1.86 10.23 -16.09
C VAL A 375 2.55 10.23 -17.44
N LYS A 376 2.31 11.26 -18.23
CA LYS A 376 2.94 11.37 -19.55
C LYS A 376 4.33 11.99 -19.40
N ALA A 377 5.36 11.35 -19.94
CA ALA A 377 6.68 11.95 -20.05
C ALA A 377 6.71 12.98 -21.18
N LEU A 378 7.37 14.10 -20.93
CA LEU A 378 7.62 15.14 -21.92
C LEU A 378 9.09 15.09 -22.36
N GLY A 379 9.30 15.19 -23.68
CA GLY A 379 10.61 15.07 -24.32
C GLY A 379 10.72 13.85 -25.21
N SER A 380 11.93 13.58 -25.72
CA SER A 380 12.20 12.39 -26.53
C SER A 380 12.11 11.12 -25.68
N ALA A 381 11.39 10.10 -26.16
CA ALA A 381 11.27 8.82 -25.46
C ALA A 381 12.63 8.17 -25.18
N ASP A 382 13.57 8.25 -26.13
CA ASP A 382 14.92 7.71 -25.96
C ASP A 382 15.70 8.45 -24.86
N ASP A 383 15.56 9.78 -24.77
CA ASP A 383 16.20 10.58 -23.73
C ASP A 383 15.60 10.31 -22.35
N VAL A 384 14.28 10.13 -22.27
CA VAL A 384 13.59 9.77 -21.02
C VAL A 384 14.07 8.38 -20.57
N ARG A 385 14.00 7.37 -21.44
CA ARG A 385 14.46 6.00 -21.13
C ARG A 385 15.93 5.96 -20.69
N ALA A 386 16.78 6.78 -21.31
CA ALA A 386 18.18 6.90 -20.92
C ALA A 386 18.39 7.47 -19.50
N ARG A 387 17.36 8.09 -18.89
CA ARG A 387 17.41 8.70 -17.55
C ARG A 387 16.62 7.95 -16.49
N LEU A 388 15.62 7.14 -16.87
CA LEU A 388 14.81 6.35 -15.92
C LEU A 388 15.69 5.50 -15.01
N GLY A 389 15.31 5.41 -13.73
CA GLY A 389 16.05 4.69 -12.69
C GLY A 389 17.39 5.32 -12.27
N LYS A 390 17.82 6.45 -12.87
CA LYS A 390 19.11 7.07 -12.54
C LYS A 390 19.00 8.17 -11.48
N SER A 391 19.84 8.07 -10.46
CA SER A 391 19.96 9.08 -9.41
C SER A 391 20.39 10.44 -9.98
N GLY A 392 19.80 11.52 -9.46
CA GLY A 392 20.10 12.91 -9.85
C GLY A 392 19.53 13.36 -11.20
N GLN A 393 18.94 12.44 -11.97
CA GLN A 393 18.26 12.78 -13.23
C GLN A 393 16.79 13.11 -12.97
N TRP A 394 16.22 13.96 -13.83
CA TRP A 394 14.83 14.42 -13.73
C TRP A 394 14.13 14.27 -15.07
N ILE A 395 12.87 13.86 -15.00
CA ILE A 395 11.96 13.76 -16.16
C ILE A 395 10.91 14.84 -16.01
N GLN A 396 10.67 15.59 -17.08
CA GLN A 396 9.52 16.47 -17.15
C GLN A 396 8.29 15.61 -17.44
N VAL A 397 7.24 15.76 -16.64
CA VAL A 397 6.02 14.94 -16.68
C VAL A 397 4.80 15.84 -16.72
N GLU A 398 3.75 15.36 -17.39
CA GLU A 398 2.41 15.92 -17.35
C GLU A 398 1.52 14.99 -16.50
N LEU A 399 1.01 15.54 -15.40
CA LEU A 399 0.08 14.86 -14.51
C LEU A 399 -1.30 14.72 -15.17
N PRO A 400 -2.17 13.79 -14.73
CA PRO A 400 -3.52 13.62 -15.31
C PRO A 400 -4.43 14.84 -15.21
N ASN A 401 -4.10 15.81 -14.36
CA ASN A 401 -4.79 17.10 -14.21
C ASN A 401 -4.25 18.20 -15.15
N GLY A 402 -3.29 17.87 -16.03
CA GLY A 402 -2.64 18.79 -16.97
C GLY A 402 -1.49 19.60 -16.38
N VAL A 403 -1.16 19.41 -15.08
CA VAL A 403 -0.02 20.08 -14.47
C VAL A 403 1.27 19.50 -15.03
N VAL A 404 2.11 20.37 -15.59
CA VAL A 404 3.44 20.02 -16.08
C VAL A 404 4.49 20.37 -15.04
N GLY A 405 5.36 19.42 -14.71
CA GLY A 405 6.44 19.61 -13.76
C GLY A 405 7.57 18.60 -13.93
N TRP A 406 8.46 18.52 -12.95
CA TRP A 406 9.65 17.68 -12.96
C TRP A 406 9.62 16.69 -11.82
N ALA A 407 9.79 15.41 -12.15
CA ALA A 407 9.85 14.32 -11.19
C ALA A 407 11.23 13.63 -11.26
N SER A 408 11.70 13.09 -10.13
CA SER A 408 13.00 12.41 -10.08
C SER A 408 12.95 11.13 -10.91
N ALA A 409 13.84 11.01 -11.89
CA ALA A 409 13.91 9.85 -12.77
C ALA A 409 14.24 8.56 -12.03
N LEU A 410 14.93 8.65 -10.88
CA LEU A 410 15.27 7.52 -10.01
C LEU A 410 14.03 6.70 -9.60
N PHE A 411 12.90 7.37 -9.40
CA PHE A 411 11.66 6.77 -8.91
C PHE A 411 10.61 6.65 -10.00
N LEU A 412 11.02 6.71 -11.26
CA LEU A 412 10.15 6.55 -12.41
C LEU A 412 10.58 5.33 -13.20
N GLU A 413 9.60 4.57 -13.65
CA GLU A 413 9.77 3.52 -14.64
C GLU A 413 8.76 3.73 -15.77
N GLU A 414 9.10 3.16 -16.92
CA GLU A 414 8.21 3.13 -18.08
C GLU A 414 7.05 2.17 -17.77
N VAL A 415 5.84 2.66 -18.00
CA VAL A 415 4.66 1.81 -17.99
C VAL A 415 4.78 0.87 -19.18
N PRO A 416 4.75 -0.46 -18.99
CA PRO A 416 4.76 -1.39 -20.11
C PRO A 416 3.60 -1.11 -21.06
N GLU A 417 3.79 -1.33 -22.36
CA GLU A 417 2.67 -1.37 -23.29
C GLU A 417 1.83 -2.62 -22.98
N TYR A 418 0.68 -2.41 -22.34
CA TYR A 418 -0.28 -3.47 -22.05
C TYR A 418 -1.08 -3.81 -23.31
N VAL A 419 -1.25 -5.10 -23.59
CA VAL A 419 -2.28 -5.52 -24.55
C VAL A 419 -3.65 -5.22 -23.98
N GLU A 420 -4.56 -4.68 -24.78
CA GLU A 420 -5.95 -4.61 -24.34
C GLU A 420 -6.53 -6.03 -24.31
N SER A 421 -7.22 -6.36 -23.21
CA SER A 421 -7.92 -7.62 -23.11
C SER A 421 -8.96 -7.73 -24.25
N PRO A 422 -8.95 -8.80 -25.04
CA PRO A 422 -9.83 -8.97 -26.20
C PRO A 422 -11.31 -9.17 -25.83
N VAL A 423 -11.65 -9.28 -24.54
CA VAL A 423 -13.01 -9.57 -24.07
C VAL A 423 -13.65 -8.39 -23.32
N GLY A 424 -12.91 -7.30 -23.13
CA GLY A 424 -13.29 -6.17 -22.30
C GLY A 424 -12.31 -5.93 -21.14
N HIS A 425 -12.54 -4.87 -20.37
CA HIS A 425 -11.67 -4.43 -19.27
C HIS A 425 -12.32 -4.66 -17.90
N ALA A 426 -11.69 -5.47 -17.05
CA ALA A 426 -12.12 -5.78 -15.68
C ALA A 426 -13.62 -6.08 -15.53
N LEU A 427 -14.13 -6.99 -16.39
CA LEU A 427 -15.53 -7.44 -16.34
C LEU A 427 -15.92 -7.96 -14.96
N ILE A 428 -17.13 -7.63 -14.54
CA ILE A 428 -17.75 -8.09 -13.29
C ILE A 428 -18.13 -9.56 -13.46
N GLY A 429 -17.31 -10.46 -12.91
CA GLY A 429 -17.42 -11.89 -13.12
C GLY A 429 -18.00 -12.66 -11.95
N LEU A 430 -18.73 -13.74 -12.20
CA LEU A 430 -19.15 -14.67 -11.16
C LEU A 430 -18.73 -16.09 -11.52
N HIS A 431 -18.09 -16.79 -10.59
CA HIS A 431 -17.91 -18.23 -10.70
C HIS A 431 -19.28 -18.89 -10.51
N GLY A 432 -19.70 -19.72 -11.46
CA GLY A 432 -20.89 -20.56 -11.37
C GLY A 432 -20.82 -21.55 -10.20
N PRO A 433 -21.77 -22.49 -10.06
CA PRO A 433 -21.75 -23.45 -8.98
C PRO A 433 -20.42 -24.20 -8.85
N ALA A 434 -19.97 -24.43 -7.62
CA ALA A 434 -18.75 -25.19 -7.33
C ALA A 434 -18.86 -26.67 -7.78
N ASP A 435 -20.10 -27.18 -7.81
CA ASP A 435 -20.40 -28.57 -8.16
C ASP A 435 -20.40 -28.78 -9.68
N PRO A 436 -19.58 -29.70 -10.21
CA PRO A 436 -19.65 -30.08 -11.61
C PRO A 436 -20.97 -30.82 -11.87
N GLY A 437 -21.66 -30.48 -12.96
CA GLY A 437 -22.83 -31.25 -13.41
C GLY A 437 -24.20 -30.74 -12.95
N MET A 438 -24.29 -29.62 -12.23
CA MET A 438 -25.55 -28.95 -11.93
C MET A 438 -26.09 -28.27 -13.21
N TRP A 439 -26.70 -29.03 -14.12
CA TRP A 439 -27.25 -28.51 -15.38
C TRP A 439 -28.70 -28.98 -15.61
N PRO A 440 -29.64 -28.09 -16.00
CA PRO A 440 -29.50 -26.62 -16.05
C PRO A 440 -29.40 -26.01 -14.65
N TRP A 441 -28.99 -24.75 -14.55
CA TRP A 441 -29.11 -23.99 -13.30
C TRP A 441 -30.56 -23.71 -12.95
N ASP A 442 -30.84 -23.56 -11.65
CA ASP A 442 -32.16 -23.13 -11.18
C ASP A 442 -32.38 -21.62 -11.40
N GLU A 443 -33.63 -21.18 -11.42
CA GLU A 443 -33.95 -19.76 -11.64
C GLU A 443 -33.31 -18.82 -10.61
N ALA A 444 -33.19 -19.26 -9.35
CA ALA A 444 -32.54 -18.46 -8.31
C ALA A 444 -31.05 -18.18 -8.62
N ALA A 445 -30.38 -19.07 -9.34
CA ALA A 445 -29.02 -18.83 -9.82
C ALA A 445 -29.00 -17.75 -10.92
N TYR A 446 -29.92 -17.79 -11.88
CA TYR A 446 -30.03 -16.76 -12.92
C TYR A 446 -30.49 -15.41 -12.36
N GLU A 447 -31.40 -15.39 -11.39
CA GLU A 447 -31.81 -14.17 -10.68
C GLU A 447 -30.63 -13.50 -9.98
N ALA A 448 -29.69 -14.28 -9.41
CA ALA A 448 -28.48 -13.72 -8.81
C ALA A 448 -27.58 -13.05 -9.87
N ILE A 449 -27.45 -13.64 -11.06
CA ILE A 449 -26.72 -13.07 -12.21
C ILE A 449 -27.33 -11.72 -12.62
N GLU A 450 -28.65 -11.67 -12.80
CA GLU A 450 -29.37 -10.46 -13.19
C GLU A 450 -29.33 -9.37 -12.13
N GLN A 451 -29.61 -9.72 -10.86
CA GLN A 451 -29.60 -8.77 -9.75
C GLN A 451 -28.22 -8.13 -9.59
N ALA A 452 -27.16 -8.93 -9.70
CA ALA A 452 -25.80 -8.45 -9.60
C ALA A 452 -25.28 -7.77 -10.88
N ARG A 453 -26.04 -7.80 -11.98
CA ARG A 453 -25.60 -7.30 -13.29
C ARG A 453 -24.23 -7.88 -13.66
N VAL A 454 -24.11 -9.20 -13.59
CA VAL A 454 -22.87 -9.92 -13.93
C VAL A 454 -22.63 -9.85 -15.43
N GLU A 455 -21.41 -9.50 -15.82
CA GLU A 455 -20.99 -9.37 -17.22
C GLU A 455 -20.26 -10.63 -17.70
N ALA A 456 -19.57 -11.33 -16.80
CA ALA A 456 -18.78 -12.51 -17.13
C ALA A 456 -19.12 -13.69 -16.21
N VAL A 457 -19.14 -14.92 -16.74
CA VAL A 457 -19.38 -16.10 -15.92
C VAL A 457 -18.29 -17.15 -16.14
N LYS A 458 -17.73 -17.66 -15.05
CA LYS A 458 -16.84 -18.83 -15.09
C LYS A 458 -17.66 -20.09 -14.84
N ILE A 459 -17.56 -21.08 -15.71
CA ILE A 459 -18.28 -22.35 -15.61
C ILE A 459 -17.33 -23.54 -15.58
N LEU A 460 -17.80 -24.68 -15.08
CA LEU A 460 -17.06 -25.93 -15.12
C LEU A 460 -17.41 -26.72 -16.38
N ALA A 461 -16.42 -27.04 -17.21
CA ALA A 461 -16.60 -27.90 -18.38
C ALA A 461 -16.69 -29.37 -17.93
N ALA A 462 -17.88 -29.79 -17.49
CA ALA A 462 -18.12 -31.13 -16.95
C ALA A 462 -19.56 -31.61 -17.22
N GLY A 463 -19.79 -32.93 -17.08
CA GLY A 463 -21.12 -33.53 -17.18
C GLY A 463 -21.73 -33.30 -18.56
N ASP A 464 -22.99 -32.86 -18.61
CA ASP A 464 -23.75 -32.56 -19.84
C ASP A 464 -23.83 -31.06 -20.19
N VAL A 465 -22.87 -30.25 -19.71
CA VAL A 465 -22.82 -28.81 -20.03
C VAL A 465 -22.81 -28.57 -21.56
N GLY A 466 -23.53 -27.55 -22.03
CA GLY A 466 -23.69 -27.27 -23.45
C GLY A 466 -24.48 -25.99 -23.75
N SER A 467 -25.05 -25.92 -24.96
CA SER A 467 -25.63 -24.68 -25.52
C SER A 467 -26.77 -24.08 -24.69
N GLY A 468 -27.64 -24.89 -24.09
CA GLY A 468 -28.79 -24.38 -23.32
C GLY A 468 -28.39 -23.44 -22.17
N LEU A 469 -27.30 -23.76 -21.46
CA LEU A 469 -26.75 -22.87 -20.42
C LEU A 469 -26.16 -21.59 -21.05
N VAL A 470 -25.34 -21.74 -22.09
CA VAL A 470 -24.64 -20.63 -22.74
C VAL A 470 -25.64 -19.61 -23.31
N GLU A 471 -26.68 -20.10 -23.98
CA GLU A 471 -27.77 -19.30 -24.53
C GLU A 471 -28.56 -18.59 -23.42
N GLU A 472 -28.84 -19.26 -22.30
CA GLU A 472 -29.52 -18.63 -21.16
C GLU A 472 -28.67 -17.53 -20.54
N LEU A 473 -27.38 -17.77 -20.28
CA LEU A 473 -26.47 -16.76 -19.74
C LEU A 473 -26.40 -15.51 -20.63
N HIS A 474 -26.25 -15.69 -21.94
CA HIS A 474 -26.25 -14.57 -22.89
C HIS A 474 -27.60 -13.83 -22.88
N ARG A 475 -28.73 -14.54 -22.79
CA ARG A 475 -30.07 -13.91 -22.70
C ARG A 475 -30.21 -13.04 -21.45
N ARG A 476 -29.52 -13.40 -20.37
CA ARG A 476 -29.52 -12.72 -19.07
C ARG A 476 -28.46 -11.62 -18.96
N GLY A 477 -27.77 -11.29 -20.05
CA GLY A 477 -26.85 -10.15 -20.14
C GLY A 477 -25.38 -10.47 -19.87
N VAL A 478 -25.01 -11.74 -19.69
CA VAL A 478 -23.61 -12.15 -19.63
C VAL A 478 -23.02 -11.99 -21.04
N SER A 479 -21.88 -11.31 -21.16
CA SER A 479 -21.19 -11.07 -22.43
C SER A 479 -19.97 -11.98 -22.62
N PHE A 480 -19.43 -12.54 -21.54
CA PHE A 480 -18.23 -13.36 -21.57
C PHE A 480 -18.37 -14.63 -20.73
N ILE A 481 -17.88 -15.76 -21.26
CA ILE A 481 -17.86 -17.04 -20.54
C ILE A 481 -16.43 -17.61 -20.57
N LEU A 482 -15.89 -17.87 -19.37
CA LEU A 482 -14.64 -18.61 -19.18
C LEU A 482 -14.99 -20.04 -18.72
N ALA A 483 -14.52 -21.06 -19.41
CA ALA A 483 -14.79 -22.45 -19.05
C ALA A 483 -13.55 -23.12 -18.45
N ARG A 484 -13.62 -23.58 -17.20
CA ARG A 484 -12.54 -24.38 -16.60
C ARG A 484 -12.66 -25.83 -17.02
N LEU A 485 -11.61 -26.38 -17.62
CA LEU A 485 -11.52 -27.82 -17.92
C LEU A 485 -11.45 -28.59 -16.60
N PHE A 486 -12.54 -29.27 -16.25
CA PHE A 486 -12.68 -29.91 -14.96
C PHE A 486 -12.11 -31.33 -15.01
N ALA A 487 -11.01 -31.55 -14.28
CA ALA A 487 -10.40 -32.87 -14.11
C ALA A 487 -9.77 -32.97 -12.71
N LYS A 488 -9.60 -34.18 -12.19
CA LYS A 488 -8.92 -34.46 -10.91
C LYS A 488 -7.83 -35.50 -11.09
N PHE A 489 -6.72 -35.33 -10.38
CA PHE A 489 -5.52 -36.18 -10.49
C PHE A 489 -5.31 -37.00 -9.21
N SER A 490 -6.19 -37.97 -8.97
CA SER A 490 -5.98 -38.98 -7.92
C SER A 490 -4.84 -39.95 -8.26
N GLU A 491 -4.49 -40.07 -9.53
CA GLU A 491 -3.36 -40.85 -10.05
C GLU A 491 -2.67 -40.10 -11.19
N PRO A 492 -1.40 -40.43 -11.53
CA PRO A 492 -0.71 -39.84 -12.66
C PRO A 492 -1.44 -40.14 -13.98
N ARG A 493 -1.61 -39.11 -14.81
CA ARG A 493 -2.19 -39.22 -16.16
C ARG A 493 -1.27 -38.57 -17.19
N THR A 494 -1.28 -39.07 -18.40
CA THR A 494 -0.65 -38.43 -19.55
C THR A 494 -1.47 -37.24 -20.05
N PRO A 495 -0.86 -36.29 -20.79
CA PRO A 495 -1.62 -35.21 -21.42
C PRO A 495 -2.74 -35.71 -22.34
N GLN A 496 -2.53 -36.83 -23.04
CA GLN A 496 -3.54 -37.43 -23.92
C GLN A 496 -4.76 -37.93 -23.13
N GLU A 497 -4.55 -38.66 -22.03
CA GLU A 497 -5.64 -39.14 -21.16
C GLU A 497 -6.43 -37.97 -20.55
N PHE A 498 -5.75 -36.92 -20.10
CA PHE A 498 -6.41 -35.70 -19.63
C PHE A 498 -7.27 -35.05 -20.73
N VAL A 499 -6.73 -34.90 -21.95
CA VAL A 499 -7.47 -34.32 -23.07
C VAL A 499 -8.66 -35.18 -23.48
N ASP A 500 -8.51 -36.50 -23.50
CA ASP A 500 -9.61 -37.41 -23.81
C ASP A 500 -10.76 -37.34 -22.79
N GLU A 501 -10.45 -37.10 -21.52
CA GLU A 501 -11.45 -36.88 -20.47
C GLU A 501 -12.21 -35.56 -20.63
N VAL A 502 -11.50 -34.45 -20.86
CA VAL A 502 -12.12 -33.11 -20.88
C VAL A 502 -12.70 -32.72 -22.25
N ALA A 503 -12.25 -33.34 -23.33
CA ALA A 503 -12.65 -32.99 -24.70
C ALA A 503 -14.17 -33.06 -24.96
N PRO A 504 -14.94 -34.05 -24.45
CA PRO A 504 -16.39 -34.09 -24.72
C PRO A 504 -17.14 -32.86 -24.22
N ALA A 505 -16.89 -32.43 -22.97
CA ALA A 505 -17.55 -31.23 -22.42
C ALA A 505 -17.02 -29.94 -23.06
N THR A 506 -15.72 -29.89 -23.32
CA THR A 506 -15.07 -28.79 -24.05
C THR A 506 -15.69 -28.61 -25.44
N GLY A 507 -15.90 -29.71 -26.17
CA GLY A 507 -16.47 -29.71 -27.51
C GLY A 507 -17.87 -29.13 -27.56
N ARG A 508 -18.75 -29.51 -26.63
CA ARG A 508 -20.11 -28.95 -26.58
C ARG A 508 -20.12 -27.45 -26.27
N LEU A 509 -19.24 -26.99 -25.37
CA LEU A 509 -19.08 -25.56 -25.09
C LEU A 509 -18.48 -24.80 -26.28
N TYR A 510 -17.51 -25.41 -26.95
CA TYR A 510 -16.90 -24.88 -28.17
C TYR A 510 -17.95 -24.74 -29.30
N GLU A 511 -18.78 -25.75 -29.51
CA GLU A 511 -19.89 -25.71 -30.46
C GLU A 511 -20.94 -24.64 -30.08
N ALA A 512 -21.17 -24.43 -28.78
CA ALA A 512 -22.02 -23.37 -28.25
C ALA A 512 -21.41 -21.95 -28.34
N GLY A 513 -20.18 -21.80 -28.85
CA GLY A 513 -19.53 -20.51 -29.06
C GLY A 513 -18.55 -20.08 -27.97
N VAL A 514 -18.37 -20.87 -26.90
CA VAL A 514 -17.33 -20.58 -25.88
C VAL A 514 -15.95 -20.77 -26.51
N ARG A 515 -15.03 -19.85 -26.22
CA ARG A 515 -13.68 -19.86 -26.80
C ARG A 515 -12.56 -19.84 -25.76
N TYR A 516 -12.83 -19.47 -24.51
CA TYR A 516 -11.79 -19.33 -23.48
C TYR A 516 -11.88 -20.48 -22.49
N PHE A 517 -10.80 -21.27 -22.43
CA PHE A 517 -10.71 -22.47 -21.61
C PHE A 517 -9.53 -22.37 -20.65
N GLU A 518 -9.82 -22.32 -19.34
CA GLU A 518 -8.81 -22.44 -18.28
C GLU A 518 -8.41 -23.91 -18.15
N VAL A 519 -7.14 -24.24 -18.42
CA VAL A 519 -6.69 -25.64 -18.46
C VAL A 519 -6.31 -26.09 -17.07
N HIS A 520 -7.19 -26.87 -16.44
CA HIS A 520 -7.06 -27.43 -15.10
C HIS A 520 -7.32 -26.42 -13.96
N ASN A 521 -7.11 -26.82 -12.70
CA ASN A 521 -7.33 -26.02 -11.49
C ASN A 521 -6.17 -26.20 -10.50
N GLU A 522 -5.68 -25.11 -9.90
CA GLU A 522 -4.74 -25.12 -8.77
C GLU A 522 -3.68 -26.24 -8.80
N PRO A 523 -2.87 -26.33 -9.88
CA PRO A 523 -1.97 -27.46 -10.08
C PRO A 523 -0.92 -27.61 -8.98
N ASN A 524 -0.63 -26.56 -8.22
CA ASN A 524 0.30 -26.57 -7.09
C ASN A 524 -0.32 -27.09 -5.78
N LEU A 525 -1.57 -27.56 -5.80
CA LEU A 525 -2.29 -28.05 -4.62
C LEU A 525 -2.51 -29.57 -4.68
N HIS A 526 -2.54 -30.20 -3.51
CA HIS A 526 -3.15 -31.50 -3.31
C HIS A 526 -3.93 -31.50 -2.00
N HIS A 527 -5.23 -31.74 -2.12
CA HIS A 527 -6.16 -31.97 -1.02
C HIS A 527 -6.68 -33.41 -1.13
N PRO A 528 -6.80 -34.19 -0.03
CA PRO A 528 -7.30 -35.56 -0.09
C PRO A 528 -8.68 -35.67 -0.77
N ASP A 529 -9.57 -34.72 -0.47
CA ASP A 529 -10.92 -34.67 -1.04
C ASP A 529 -10.98 -33.94 -2.40
N SER A 530 -9.88 -33.34 -2.85
CA SER A 530 -9.79 -32.63 -4.14
C SER A 530 -8.36 -32.69 -4.68
N PRO A 531 -7.97 -33.81 -5.30
CA PRO A 531 -6.59 -34.00 -5.75
C PRO A 531 -6.34 -33.25 -7.05
N GLU A 532 -5.63 -32.12 -7.00
CA GLU A 532 -5.31 -31.30 -8.18
C GLU A 532 -3.99 -31.70 -8.86
N GLY A 533 -3.22 -32.63 -8.29
CA GLY A 533 -2.08 -33.27 -8.97
C GLY A 533 -0.71 -32.98 -8.37
N MET A 534 -0.58 -32.00 -7.47
CA MET A 534 0.69 -31.71 -6.80
C MET A 534 1.18 -32.91 -5.96
N GLY A 535 2.36 -33.41 -6.26
CA GLY A 535 2.91 -34.61 -5.61
C GLY A 535 2.36 -35.93 -6.14
N VAL A 536 1.40 -35.90 -7.07
CA VAL A 536 0.81 -37.09 -7.72
C VAL A 536 1.22 -37.14 -9.18
N ALA A 537 0.74 -36.20 -10.00
CA ALA A 537 1.00 -36.16 -11.44
C ALA A 537 2.28 -35.37 -11.78
N TRP A 538 2.69 -34.44 -10.92
CA TRP A 538 3.92 -33.64 -11.05
C TRP A 538 4.47 -33.25 -9.67
N GLN A 539 5.76 -32.95 -9.61
CA GLN A 539 6.51 -32.57 -8.40
C GLN A 539 6.95 -31.11 -8.38
N THR A 540 6.91 -30.42 -9.53
CA THR A 540 7.42 -29.06 -9.70
C THR A 540 6.54 -28.27 -10.66
N GLY A 541 6.67 -26.93 -10.64
CA GLY A 541 5.99 -26.08 -11.62
C GLY A 541 6.46 -26.34 -13.05
N LYS A 542 7.74 -26.70 -13.21
CA LYS A 542 8.31 -27.05 -14.50
C LYS A 542 7.63 -28.28 -15.11
N GLU A 543 7.47 -29.36 -14.34
CA GLU A 543 6.82 -30.58 -14.80
C GLU A 543 5.36 -30.34 -15.21
N PHE A 544 4.61 -29.57 -14.42
CA PHE A 544 3.26 -29.18 -14.81
C PHE A 544 3.27 -28.29 -16.07
N GLY A 545 4.22 -27.37 -16.22
CA GLY A 545 4.37 -26.55 -17.42
C GLY A 545 4.59 -27.38 -18.69
N GLU A 546 5.42 -28.44 -18.62
CA GLU A 546 5.63 -29.39 -19.73
C GLU A 546 4.37 -30.20 -20.04
N PHE A 547 3.63 -30.62 -19.00
CA PHE A 547 2.33 -31.28 -19.15
C PHE A 547 1.31 -30.36 -19.83
N PHE A 548 1.20 -29.12 -19.34
CA PHE A 548 0.28 -28.09 -19.84
C PHE A 548 0.48 -27.83 -21.32
N LEU A 549 1.72 -27.60 -21.78
CA LEU A 549 1.97 -27.31 -23.20
C LEU A 549 1.56 -28.47 -24.11
N LYS A 550 1.86 -29.71 -23.72
CA LYS A 550 1.44 -30.91 -24.48
C LYS A 550 -0.08 -31.05 -24.50
N ALA A 551 -0.76 -30.80 -23.39
CA ALA A 551 -2.22 -30.84 -23.34
C ALA A 551 -2.83 -29.74 -24.22
N VAL A 552 -2.26 -28.54 -24.21
CA VAL A 552 -2.69 -27.42 -25.06
C VAL A 552 -2.51 -27.72 -26.55
N ASP A 553 -1.40 -28.34 -26.96
CA ASP A 553 -1.18 -28.73 -28.35
C ASP A 553 -2.28 -29.71 -28.83
N LEU A 554 -2.57 -30.74 -28.04
CA LEU A 554 -3.64 -31.71 -28.32
C LEU A 554 -5.04 -31.07 -28.33
N LEU A 555 -5.29 -30.11 -27.42
CA LEU A 555 -6.56 -29.36 -27.39
C LEU A 555 -6.69 -28.47 -28.61
N ARG A 556 -5.61 -27.83 -29.09
CA ARG A 556 -5.61 -27.00 -30.30
C ARG A 556 -5.84 -27.82 -31.56
N GLU A 557 -5.34 -29.06 -31.62
CA GLU A 557 -5.67 -29.98 -32.73
C GLU A 557 -7.17 -30.28 -32.82
N ARG A 558 -7.84 -30.43 -31.66
CA ARG A 558 -9.28 -30.72 -31.60
C ARG A 558 -10.15 -29.47 -31.75
N PHE A 559 -9.70 -28.36 -31.20
CA PHE A 559 -10.46 -27.10 -31.09
C PHE A 559 -9.57 -25.92 -31.51
N PRO A 560 -9.27 -25.78 -32.81
CA PRO A 560 -8.27 -24.80 -33.31
C PRO A 560 -8.66 -23.33 -33.06
N GLY A 561 -9.94 -23.03 -32.81
CA GLY A 561 -10.39 -21.69 -32.42
C GLY A 561 -10.39 -21.46 -30.91
N GLY A 562 -10.06 -22.46 -30.09
CA GLY A 562 -10.00 -22.36 -28.64
C GLY A 562 -8.79 -21.55 -28.18
N ARG A 563 -8.98 -20.76 -27.13
CA ARG A 563 -7.95 -20.07 -26.37
C ARG A 563 -7.74 -20.83 -25.08
N PHE A 564 -6.50 -21.24 -24.82
CA PHE A 564 -6.17 -22.09 -23.69
C PHE A 564 -5.27 -21.34 -22.72
N GLY A 565 -5.81 -21.06 -21.54
CA GLY A 565 -5.18 -20.24 -20.53
C GLY A 565 -4.48 -21.04 -19.46
N TRP A 566 -3.40 -20.47 -18.93
CA TRP A 566 -2.74 -20.93 -17.72
C TRP A 566 -3.73 -20.88 -16.54
N PRO A 567 -3.85 -21.92 -15.71
CA PRO A 567 -4.82 -21.94 -14.60
C PRO A 567 -4.38 -21.08 -13.43
N GLY A 568 -5.36 -20.61 -12.64
CA GLY A 568 -5.08 -20.05 -11.33
C GLY A 568 -4.42 -21.08 -10.42
N VAL A 569 -3.31 -20.69 -9.77
CA VAL A 569 -2.62 -21.51 -8.77
C VAL A 569 -3.16 -21.20 -7.37
N SER A 570 -3.16 -22.18 -6.48
CA SER A 570 -3.53 -21.98 -5.07
C SER A 570 -2.54 -21.00 -4.42
N PRO A 571 -3.00 -19.82 -3.95
CA PRO A 571 -2.11 -18.77 -3.53
C PRO A 571 -1.50 -19.06 -2.15
N GLY A 572 -0.29 -18.53 -1.92
CA GLY A 572 0.38 -18.55 -0.63
C GLY A 572 1.64 -19.42 -0.56
N PRO A 573 2.25 -19.49 0.62
CA PRO A 573 3.53 -20.18 0.84
C PRO A 573 3.39 -21.70 0.84
N GLU A 574 4.52 -22.39 0.81
CA GLU A 574 4.61 -23.85 0.95
C GLU A 574 3.80 -24.38 2.16
N LEU A 575 2.98 -25.40 1.93
CA LEU A 575 2.34 -26.22 2.97
C LEU A 575 2.81 -27.66 2.81
N THR A 576 3.55 -28.13 3.81
CA THR A 576 3.99 -29.53 3.87
C THR A 576 2.97 -30.37 4.63
N PRO A 577 2.52 -31.51 4.10
CA PRO A 577 1.57 -32.37 4.78
C PRO A 577 2.07 -32.84 6.14
N THR A 578 1.17 -32.83 7.12
CA THR A 578 1.35 -33.40 8.45
C THR A 578 0.18 -34.34 8.76
N PRO A 579 0.28 -35.21 9.79
CA PRO A 579 -0.85 -36.01 10.21
C PRO A 579 -2.11 -35.19 10.57
N ALA A 580 -1.94 -33.94 11.02
CA ALA A 580 -3.03 -33.04 11.37
C ALA A 580 -3.56 -32.20 10.20
N ASN A 581 -2.74 -32.00 9.16
CA ASN A 581 -3.12 -31.28 7.95
C ASN A 581 -2.56 -32.03 6.74
N PRO A 582 -3.38 -32.87 6.06
CA PRO A 582 -2.93 -33.67 4.94
C PRO A 582 -2.76 -32.86 3.65
N ILE A 583 -3.06 -31.56 3.66
CA ILE A 583 -2.98 -30.69 2.49
C ILE A 583 -1.51 -30.43 2.15
N ARG A 584 -1.18 -30.58 0.87
CA ARG A 584 0.09 -30.14 0.29
C ARG A 584 -0.18 -28.93 -0.59
N ARG A 585 0.58 -27.85 -0.41
CA ARG A 585 0.64 -26.74 -1.36
C ARG A 585 2.09 -26.44 -1.67
N TYR A 586 2.46 -26.53 -2.94
CA TYR A 586 3.76 -26.05 -3.38
C TYR A 586 3.73 -24.52 -3.45
N ASP A 587 4.76 -23.85 -2.94
CA ASP A 587 4.88 -22.39 -2.92
C ASP A 587 4.49 -21.78 -4.29
N SER A 588 3.45 -20.95 -4.28
CA SER A 588 2.81 -20.43 -5.50
C SER A 588 3.79 -19.64 -6.38
N ALA A 589 4.56 -18.73 -5.79
CA ALA A 589 5.51 -17.90 -6.53
C ALA A 589 6.65 -18.74 -7.13
N ARG A 590 7.14 -19.76 -6.42
CA ARG A 590 8.14 -20.69 -6.95
C ARG A 590 7.58 -21.55 -8.07
N PHE A 591 6.38 -22.09 -7.91
CA PHE A 591 5.72 -22.92 -8.92
C PHE A 591 5.60 -22.17 -10.25
N GLU A 592 5.13 -20.92 -10.20
CA GLU A 592 5.01 -20.09 -11.40
C GLU A 592 6.35 -19.66 -11.99
N ARG A 593 7.38 -19.38 -11.16
CA ARG A 593 8.73 -19.09 -11.68
C ARG A 593 9.29 -20.27 -12.47
N GLU A 594 9.11 -21.50 -11.97
CA GLU A 594 9.53 -22.72 -12.66
C GLU A 594 8.72 -22.97 -13.94
N ALA A 595 7.46 -22.55 -13.97
CA ALA A 595 6.55 -22.72 -15.10
C ALA A 595 6.49 -21.52 -16.07
N ALA A 596 7.31 -20.48 -15.87
CA ALA A 596 7.20 -19.22 -16.61
C ALA A 596 7.27 -19.41 -18.14
N PHE A 597 8.04 -20.38 -18.63
CA PHE A 597 8.12 -20.72 -20.05
C PHE A 597 6.78 -21.19 -20.65
N ALA A 598 5.95 -21.88 -19.85
CA ALA A 598 4.64 -22.36 -20.26
C ALA A 598 3.59 -21.24 -20.13
N MET A 599 3.65 -20.45 -19.05
CA MET A 599 2.79 -19.27 -18.86
C MET A 599 2.92 -18.30 -20.05
N GLN A 600 4.16 -18.05 -20.51
CA GLN A 600 4.42 -17.18 -21.67
C GLN A 600 3.81 -17.69 -22.98
N GLN A 601 3.58 -18.99 -23.11
CA GLN A 601 3.01 -19.63 -24.31
C GLN A 601 1.49 -19.85 -24.22
N ALA A 602 0.89 -19.64 -23.03
CA ALA A 602 -0.55 -19.65 -22.87
C ALA A 602 -1.20 -18.49 -23.63
N ASP A 603 -2.46 -18.68 -24.05
CA ASP A 603 -3.23 -17.63 -24.72
C ASP A 603 -3.63 -16.49 -23.76
N PHE A 604 -3.82 -16.82 -22.48
CA PHE A 604 -4.11 -15.90 -21.38
C PHE A 604 -3.65 -16.51 -20.05
N ILE A 605 -3.65 -15.72 -18.98
CA ILE A 605 -3.23 -16.18 -17.64
C ILE A 605 -4.39 -15.99 -16.66
N CYS A 606 -4.70 -17.04 -15.92
CA CYS A 606 -5.58 -16.98 -14.76
C CYS A 606 -4.79 -16.89 -13.46
N MET A 607 -5.36 -16.21 -12.48
CA MET A 607 -4.82 -16.12 -11.12
C MET A 607 -5.94 -16.19 -10.07
N HIS A 608 -5.62 -16.68 -8.87
CA HIS A 608 -6.54 -16.70 -7.72
C HIS A 608 -6.06 -15.71 -6.65
N THR A 609 -6.98 -14.93 -6.06
CA THR A 609 -6.66 -14.07 -4.91
C THR A 609 -7.76 -14.10 -3.88
N TYR A 610 -7.41 -14.26 -2.61
CA TYR A 610 -8.36 -14.27 -1.50
C TYR A 610 -7.86 -13.31 -0.42
N TRP A 611 -8.79 -12.82 0.39
CA TRP A 611 -8.49 -11.98 1.55
C TRP A 611 -9.38 -12.33 2.75
N GLY A 612 -9.10 -11.70 3.90
CA GLY A 612 -9.88 -11.83 5.13
C GLY A 612 -9.39 -12.94 6.05
N ALA A 613 -9.33 -14.20 5.59
CA ALA A 613 -9.01 -15.34 6.49
C ALA A 613 -7.59 -15.28 7.09
N ASP A 614 -6.65 -14.68 6.38
CA ASP A 614 -5.26 -14.47 6.79
C ASP A 614 -5.02 -13.05 7.35
N GLY A 615 -6.09 -12.27 7.56
CA GLY A 615 -6.02 -10.87 7.99
C GLY A 615 -5.74 -9.87 6.86
N SER A 616 -5.56 -10.32 5.60
CA SER A 616 -5.37 -9.41 4.47
C SER A 616 -6.67 -8.71 4.07
N THR A 617 -6.53 -7.56 3.41
CA THR A 617 -7.63 -6.67 3.03
C THR A 617 -7.97 -6.77 1.53
N VAL A 618 -9.09 -6.17 1.13
CA VAL A 618 -9.47 -6.02 -0.29
C VAL A 618 -8.34 -5.37 -1.10
N MET A 619 -7.68 -4.34 -0.55
CA MET A 619 -6.62 -3.63 -1.26
C MET A 619 -5.35 -4.46 -1.43
N ASP A 620 -5.07 -5.38 -0.51
CA ASP A 620 -3.96 -6.33 -0.69
C ASP A 620 -4.24 -7.28 -1.86
N ALA A 621 -5.50 -7.69 -2.04
CA ALA A 621 -5.90 -8.46 -3.21
C ALA A 621 -5.79 -7.63 -4.50
N VAL A 622 -6.21 -6.36 -4.51
CA VAL A 622 -6.08 -5.46 -5.68
C VAL A 622 -4.61 -5.33 -6.10
N LYS A 623 -3.70 -5.08 -5.16
CA LYS A 623 -2.25 -4.98 -5.42
C LYS A 623 -1.67 -6.26 -6.02
N LYS A 624 -2.14 -7.43 -5.59
CA LYS A 624 -1.73 -8.72 -6.19
C LYS A 624 -2.17 -8.81 -7.65
N VAL A 625 -3.39 -8.35 -7.99
CA VAL A 625 -3.88 -8.33 -9.38
C VAL A 625 -3.06 -7.38 -10.25
N GLU A 626 -2.78 -6.17 -9.75
CA GLU A 626 -1.92 -5.19 -10.43
C GLU A 626 -0.54 -5.77 -10.75
N ALA A 627 0.10 -6.41 -9.76
CA ALA A 627 1.39 -7.06 -9.96
C ALA A 627 1.37 -8.17 -11.02
N TYR A 628 0.25 -8.90 -11.18
CA TYR A 628 0.09 -9.87 -12.26
C TYR A 628 -0.06 -9.20 -13.64
N CYS A 629 -0.83 -8.11 -13.71
CA CYS A 629 -0.99 -7.35 -14.95
C CYS A 629 0.36 -6.81 -15.44
N ASP A 630 1.18 -6.32 -14.51
CA ASP A 630 2.53 -5.79 -14.78
C ASP A 630 3.54 -6.86 -15.18
N ARG A 631 3.44 -8.04 -14.58
CA ARG A 631 4.36 -9.15 -14.86
C ARG A 631 4.15 -9.73 -16.26
N PHE A 632 2.94 -9.62 -16.81
CA PHE A 632 2.58 -10.15 -18.13
C PHE A 632 1.81 -9.11 -18.95
N PRO A 633 2.46 -8.00 -19.32
CA PRO A 633 1.79 -6.90 -20.00
C PRO A 633 1.33 -7.29 -21.41
N ASP A 634 1.93 -8.33 -22.00
CA ASP A 634 1.60 -8.87 -23.32
C ASP A 634 0.51 -9.97 -23.29
N LYS A 635 -0.09 -10.23 -22.12
CA LYS A 635 -1.12 -11.26 -21.93
C LYS A 635 -2.39 -10.69 -21.32
N ALA A 636 -3.53 -11.21 -21.77
CA ALA A 636 -4.78 -11.02 -21.05
C ALA A 636 -4.74 -11.75 -19.70
N ILE A 637 -5.13 -11.05 -18.63
CA ILE A 637 -5.18 -11.56 -17.25
C ILE A 637 -6.63 -11.74 -16.84
N PHE A 638 -6.92 -12.87 -16.18
CA PHE A 638 -8.21 -13.12 -15.55
C PHE A 638 -8.00 -13.49 -14.09
N VAL A 639 -8.71 -12.81 -13.18
CA VAL A 639 -8.79 -13.27 -11.80
C VAL A 639 -9.84 -14.36 -11.76
N SER A 640 -9.46 -15.60 -12.07
CA SER A 640 -10.40 -16.69 -12.30
C SER A 640 -11.09 -17.15 -11.01
N GLU A 641 -10.58 -16.79 -9.83
CA GLU A 641 -11.27 -16.89 -8.55
C GLU A 641 -10.84 -15.77 -7.60
N PHE A 642 -11.81 -15.15 -6.92
CA PHE A 642 -11.54 -14.34 -5.73
C PHE A 642 -12.65 -14.41 -4.70
N SER A 643 -12.32 -14.23 -3.42
CA SER A 643 -13.32 -14.02 -2.36
C SER A 643 -12.69 -13.49 -1.06
N ASN A 644 -13.53 -12.88 -0.21
CA ASN A 644 -13.27 -12.86 1.23
C ASN A 644 -13.57 -14.26 1.79
N SER A 645 -12.51 -14.98 2.16
CA SER A 645 -12.57 -16.37 2.64
C SER A 645 -12.81 -16.49 4.15
N HIS A 646 -12.95 -15.38 4.86
CA HIS A 646 -13.23 -15.41 6.30
C HIS A 646 -14.66 -15.91 6.57
N ARG A 647 -14.78 -16.99 7.35
CA ARG A 647 -16.05 -17.70 7.56
C ARG A 647 -17.06 -16.92 8.41
N HIS A 648 -16.59 -15.98 9.23
CA HIS A 648 -17.44 -15.22 10.16
C HIS A 648 -17.79 -13.81 9.67
N ILE A 649 -17.29 -13.39 8.50
CA ILE A 649 -17.69 -12.11 7.93
C ILE A 649 -19.06 -12.27 7.27
N ALA A 650 -19.99 -11.38 7.62
CA ALA A 650 -21.35 -11.41 7.11
C ALA A 650 -21.39 -11.18 5.59
N LYS A 651 -22.31 -11.87 4.91
CA LYS A 651 -22.41 -11.82 3.44
C LYS A 651 -22.71 -10.42 2.90
N ASP A 652 -23.39 -9.57 3.65
CA ASP A 652 -23.64 -8.18 3.24
C ASP A 652 -22.35 -7.35 3.23
N VAL A 653 -21.47 -7.53 4.23
CA VAL A 653 -20.13 -6.94 4.28
C VAL A 653 -19.29 -7.46 3.12
N LYS A 654 -19.29 -8.78 2.85
CA LYS A 654 -18.60 -9.33 1.67
C LYS A 654 -19.10 -8.71 0.37
N GLY A 655 -20.42 -8.47 0.24
CA GLY A 655 -20.99 -7.78 -0.91
C GLY A 655 -20.44 -6.36 -1.11
N LEU A 656 -20.26 -5.60 -0.03
CA LEU A 656 -19.64 -4.26 -0.08
C LEU A 656 -18.16 -4.33 -0.48
N GLU A 657 -17.42 -5.28 0.07
CA GLU A 657 -16.02 -5.52 -0.28
C GLU A 657 -15.85 -5.95 -1.74
N TYR A 658 -16.76 -6.77 -2.29
CA TYR A 658 -16.74 -7.13 -3.71
C TYR A 658 -17.01 -5.91 -4.60
N VAL A 659 -17.91 -5.01 -4.20
CA VAL A 659 -18.11 -3.73 -4.91
C VAL A 659 -16.84 -2.89 -4.91
N GLN A 660 -16.16 -2.78 -3.76
CA GLN A 660 -14.88 -2.08 -3.67
C GLN A 660 -13.83 -2.73 -4.57
N PHE A 661 -13.66 -4.05 -4.49
CA PHE A 661 -12.71 -4.80 -5.31
C PHE A 661 -12.93 -4.52 -6.80
N TYR A 662 -14.15 -4.70 -7.31
CA TYR A 662 -14.47 -4.43 -8.71
C TYR A 662 -14.23 -2.99 -9.15
N ARG A 663 -14.55 -2.00 -8.30
CA ARG A 663 -14.32 -0.58 -8.62
C ARG A 663 -12.83 -0.26 -8.73
N GLU A 664 -12.02 -0.83 -7.85
CA GLU A 664 -10.56 -0.65 -7.90
C GLU A 664 -9.95 -1.38 -9.10
N LEU A 665 -10.43 -2.58 -9.45
CA LEU A 665 -9.95 -3.32 -10.62
C LEU A 665 -10.18 -2.58 -11.95
N ARG A 666 -11.21 -1.75 -12.05
CA ARG A 666 -11.45 -0.92 -13.25
C ARG A 666 -10.37 0.14 -13.48
N LYS A 667 -9.56 0.45 -12.47
CA LYS A 667 -8.43 1.39 -12.55
C LYS A 667 -7.13 0.71 -12.97
N LEU A 668 -7.08 -0.62 -12.94
CA LEU A 668 -5.89 -1.39 -13.27
C LEU A 668 -5.63 -1.44 -14.79
N PRO A 669 -4.46 -1.94 -15.24
CA PRO A 669 -4.10 -1.99 -16.65
C PRO A 669 -5.12 -2.69 -17.55
N PRO A 670 -5.22 -2.29 -18.84
CA PRO A 670 -6.26 -2.76 -19.76
C PRO A 670 -6.13 -4.23 -20.18
N ASN A 671 -5.02 -4.89 -19.82
CA ASN A 671 -4.85 -6.33 -20.04
C ASN A 671 -5.65 -7.17 -19.03
N LEU A 672 -6.22 -6.58 -17.98
CA LEU A 672 -7.16 -7.26 -17.08
C LEU A 672 -8.52 -7.46 -17.74
N GLY A 673 -8.86 -8.70 -18.09
CA GLY A 673 -10.10 -9.02 -18.79
C GLY A 673 -11.34 -9.11 -17.90
N GLY A 674 -11.24 -9.83 -16.79
CA GLY A 674 -12.38 -10.02 -15.88
C GLY A 674 -12.00 -10.75 -14.60
N SER A 675 -12.87 -10.63 -13.59
CA SER A 675 -12.60 -11.15 -12.26
C SER A 675 -13.82 -11.86 -11.71
N PHE A 676 -13.66 -13.12 -11.31
CA PHE A 676 -14.75 -14.03 -11.03
C PHE A 676 -14.85 -14.29 -9.53
N ALA A 677 -15.87 -13.73 -8.89
CA ALA A 677 -16.11 -13.99 -7.48
C ALA A 677 -16.43 -15.48 -7.26
N TYR A 678 -15.80 -16.09 -6.28
CA TYR A 678 -16.11 -17.43 -5.81
C TYR A 678 -17.13 -17.30 -4.66
N VAL A 679 -18.37 -17.80 -4.74
CA VAL A 679 -18.98 -18.66 -5.77
C VAL A 679 -20.52 -18.50 -5.83
N LEU A 680 -21.17 -18.83 -6.95
CA LEU A 680 -22.63 -18.73 -7.07
C LEU A 680 -23.38 -19.62 -6.07
N SER A 681 -23.02 -20.90 -5.99
CA SER A 681 -23.57 -21.86 -5.04
C SER A 681 -22.61 -23.04 -4.83
N SER A 682 -22.81 -23.80 -3.75
CA SER A 682 -22.07 -25.03 -3.46
C SER A 682 -22.97 -26.01 -2.72
N SER A 683 -22.89 -27.31 -3.02
CA SER A 683 -23.61 -28.37 -2.29
C SER A 683 -23.00 -28.68 -0.93
N SER A 684 -21.71 -28.39 -0.75
CA SER A 684 -20.99 -28.55 0.52
C SER A 684 -19.77 -27.64 0.58
N GLY A 685 -19.50 -27.06 1.75
CA GLY A 685 -18.40 -26.12 1.92
C GLY A 685 -18.65 -24.78 1.22
N PHE A 686 -17.85 -23.78 1.58
CA PHE A 686 -17.91 -22.41 1.03
C PHE A 686 -19.24 -21.69 1.30
N GLU A 687 -19.99 -22.10 2.33
CA GLU A 687 -21.31 -21.54 2.64
C GLU A 687 -21.22 -20.03 2.91
N ALA A 688 -20.09 -19.56 3.45
CA ALA A 688 -19.84 -18.15 3.74
C ALA A 688 -19.54 -17.33 2.47
N GLU A 689 -19.25 -17.95 1.34
CA GLU A 689 -18.89 -17.31 0.06
C GLU A 689 -20.01 -17.39 -0.98
N THR A 690 -21.02 -18.24 -0.79
CA THR A 690 -22.10 -18.43 -1.77
C THR A 690 -22.98 -17.19 -1.99
N TRP A 691 -23.23 -16.83 -3.26
CA TRP A 691 -24.04 -15.68 -3.66
C TRP A 691 -25.54 -15.97 -3.69
N LYS A 692 -25.95 -17.15 -4.19
CA LYS A 692 -27.35 -17.54 -4.35
C LYS A 692 -28.06 -17.52 -2.99
N GLY A 693 -29.24 -16.88 -2.95
CA GLY A 693 -30.03 -16.75 -1.71
C GLY A 693 -29.42 -15.84 -0.65
N SER A 694 -28.48 -14.98 -1.01
CA SER A 694 -27.79 -14.05 -0.10
C SER A 694 -28.04 -12.58 -0.49
N PRO A 695 -27.65 -11.60 0.35
CA PRO A 695 -27.72 -10.19 -0.03
C PRO A 695 -26.63 -9.75 -1.02
N ILE A 696 -25.62 -10.59 -1.31
CA ILE A 696 -24.46 -10.22 -2.15
C ILE A 696 -24.90 -9.76 -3.55
N PRO A 697 -25.75 -10.49 -4.30
CA PRO A 697 -26.12 -10.09 -5.65
C PRO A 697 -26.72 -8.69 -5.71
N LYS A 698 -27.63 -8.38 -4.80
CA LYS A 698 -28.24 -7.06 -4.70
C LYS A 698 -27.21 -5.96 -4.43
N ARG A 699 -26.30 -6.17 -3.45
CA ARG A 699 -25.24 -5.20 -3.12
C ARG A 699 -24.33 -4.92 -4.32
N VAL A 700 -23.92 -5.98 -5.02
CA VAL A 700 -23.07 -5.85 -6.21
C VAL A 700 -23.81 -5.15 -7.35
N GLY A 701 -25.10 -5.41 -7.54
CA GLY A 701 -25.94 -4.74 -8.54
C GLY A 701 -26.19 -3.26 -8.30
N GLU A 702 -26.16 -2.82 -7.04
CA GLU A 702 -26.32 -1.43 -6.60
C GLU A 702 -25.04 -0.57 -6.76
N ARG A 703 -23.93 -1.17 -7.21
CA ARG A 703 -22.67 -0.47 -7.51
C ARG A 703 -22.85 0.66 -8.50
#